data_AF-A0A969YV19-F1
#
_entry.id   AF-A0A969YV19-F1
#
_cell.length_a   1.000
_cell.length_b   1.000
_cell.length_c   1.000
_cell.angle_alpha   90.00
_cell.angle_beta   90.00
_cell.angle_gamma   90.00
#
_symmetry.space_group_name_H-M   'P 1'
#
loop_
_entity.id
_entity.type
_entity.pdbx_description
1 polymer ?
#
loop_
_entity_poly.entity_id
_entity_poly.type
_entity_poly.pdbx_seq_one_letter_code
_entity_poly.pdbx_strand_id
1 'polypeptide(L)'
;METVFKIIFTTSLYASIAGFVILLIKWLLKSKLTPQWHYFLWAVLILKLIFPFGPESVFSLFNAVPAVTQNVDFALTYEDVHQTINTLPQEKPYSLSAPVSQETSFWTGATAKKALPYVWALGSSMMLAWLIYTNYSLQGRLKKKGMPAGESALLTFAECKKRMGIKKDIEIIIQDEVETPSLYGIIKPKILITPAAMKLGQKEIFYILLHELAHYKRKDLLVNYLLLGLQILHWFNPVIWYCFKMIRQDMEIAADDKVLSGLKPGEEKEYGKALLTVLESFNNQRLAPRLIGMVDDRRNIEKRINMIRMAQFFKGKRTLFLTTGILCLLILGSILLTNPLSNQASYENGDYTLKESENYDPESLLKFKNPYAGNNSNVGNLLGSLPYARYRGGITLQTQKTPYDIAVVYDFLNTDTDRDQAESTLRNNAHIIFALIDNVDSIHFTIRSAGAERTIQFSRQELQKNYEKDLREYAKDNKEFTILLNSLRLKILAYPPKYTPVMSSTPGIRILAQYQGSADRVQYSAASGKLLSWDNTSGKVGALGTGVELPINTPVYWSQLEYPKDGSLETVRITMMKNNEKVAEKQVMIRFDGSYFTVEPSYDVLITDNVKLQSNYAQSLDEAVSLAIKNQGKGYGKGEVATEGHLILDTEEKDQLIKAYTISSFGYFGFENGIFTKVSGSGAIPTVITFSKNDKGEYTLLQYQEPMDGGGYLESVKKMFPRKLWSDVLTEGKGYPELMKQQEAQAGEYLKSIGRNAEVRASYVEKKLLNINTEASNKLLAELTKKDPILNLFPYWAGSKEVVENGERWIYETSQSKSENGDNMVLFTKKKDNGKIVLQYQYLIQDNEPILLSRTEFE
;
A
#
# COMPACT_ATOMS: atom_id res chain seq x y z
N MET A 1 1.70 -20.76 -1.35
CA MET A 1 0.65 -21.28 -2.25
C MET A 1 -0.20 -20.17 -2.85
N GLU A 2 -0.76 -19.26 -2.04
CA GLU A 2 -1.55 -18.11 -2.53
C GLU A 2 -0.81 -17.25 -3.56
N THR A 3 0.44 -16.87 -3.29
CA THR A 3 1.26 -16.07 -4.23
C THR A 3 1.46 -16.78 -5.57
N VAL A 4 1.73 -18.09 -5.54
CA VAL A 4 1.93 -18.91 -6.75
C VAL A 4 0.64 -19.00 -7.56
N PHE A 5 -0.49 -19.26 -6.90
CA PHE A 5 -1.80 -19.27 -7.56
C PHE A 5 -2.13 -17.91 -8.18
N LYS A 6 -1.88 -16.80 -7.48
CA LYS A 6 -2.09 -15.44 -7.99
C LYS A 6 -1.25 -15.16 -9.25
N ILE A 7 0.03 -15.53 -9.24
CA ILE A 7 0.92 -15.39 -10.41
C ILE A 7 0.39 -16.21 -11.59
N ILE A 8 0.03 -17.48 -11.36
CA ILE A 8 -0.45 -18.36 -12.43
C ILE A 8 -1.79 -17.87 -12.98
N PHE A 9 -2.70 -17.43 -12.10
CA PHE A 9 -4.01 -16.91 -12.48
C PHE A 9 -3.90 -15.63 -13.32
N THR A 10 -3.11 -14.65 -12.88
CA THR A 10 -2.86 -13.41 -13.63
C THR A 10 -2.15 -13.68 -14.97
N THR A 11 -1.15 -14.57 -14.96
CA THR A 11 -0.47 -15.03 -16.20
C THR A 11 -1.46 -15.69 -17.16
N SER A 12 -2.39 -16.50 -16.63
CA SER A 12 -3.45 -17.15 -17.41
C SER A 12 -4.36 -16.14 -18.10
N LEU A 13 -4.73 -15.06 -17.39
CA LEU A 13 -5.53 -13.95 -17.93
C LEU A 13 -4.80 -13.21 -19.05
N TYR A 14 -3.55 -12.80 -18.80
CA TYR A 14 -2.74 -12.11 -19.82
C TYR A 14 -2.45 -12.99 -21.04
N ALA A 15 -2.21 -14.29 -20.82
CA ALA A 15 -2.03 -15.25 -21.89
C ALA A 15 -3.31 -15.47 -22.72
N SER A 16 -4.49 -15.42 -22.11
CA SER A 16 -5.77 -15.44 -22.86
C SER A 16 -5.87 -14.25 -23.82
N ILE A 17 -5.57 -13.04 -23.34
CA ILE A 17 -5.57 -11.83 -24.15
C ILE A 17 -4.56 -11.96 -25.30
N ALA A 18 -3.33 -12.38 -25.00
CA ALA A 18 -2.30 -12.63 -26.00
C ALA A 18 -2.76 -13.68 -27.04
N GLY A 19 -3.42 -14.75 -26.60
CA GLY A 19 -4.01 -15.76 -27.47
C GLY A 19 -5.02 -15.19 -28.47
N PHE A 20 -5.94 -14.33 -28.01
CA PHE A 20 -6.90 -13.65 -28.88
C PHE A 20 -6.22 -12.73 -29.90
N VAL A 21 -5.22 -11.94 -29.48
CA VAL A 21 -4.46 -11.06 -30.37
C VAL A 21 -3.72 -11.86 -31.45
N ILE A 22 -3.07 -12.97 -31.08
CA ILE A 22 -2.40 -13.85 -32.03
C ILE A 22 -3.40 -14.44 -33.03
N LEU A 23 -4.57 -14.89 -32.58
CA LEU A 23 -5.61 -15.42 -33.47
C LEU A 23 -6.12 -14.35 -34.44
N LEU A 24 -6.32 -13.11 -33.98
CA LEU A 24 -6.75 -11.99 -34.81
C LEU A 24 -5.71 -11.66 -35.90
N ILE A 25 -4.43 -11.57 -35.54
CA ILE A 25 -3.34 -11.29 -36.48
C ILE A 25 -3.22 -12.40 -37.52
N LYS A 26 -3.33 -13.66 -37.09
CA LYS A 26 -3.32 -14.80 -38.02
C LYS A 26 -4.49 -14.78 -38.98
N TRP A 27 -5.66 -14.34 -38.53
CA TRP A 27 -6.82 -14.18 -39.39
C TRP A 27 -6.59 -13.06 -40.43
N LEU A 28 -6.07 -11.90 -40.00
CA LEU A 28 -5.77 -10.76 -40.88
C LEU A 28 -4.65 -11.05 -41.89
N LEU A 29 -3.62 -11.81 -41.49
CA LEU A 29 -2.42 -12.08 -42.29
C LEU A 29 -2.41 -13.48 -42.94
N LYS A 30 -3.56 -14.16 -43.00
CA LYS A 30 -3.71 -15.54 -43.49
C LYS A 30 -3.08 -15.79 -44.88
N SER A 31 -3.07 -14.79 -45.76
CA SER A 31 -2.50 -14.87 -47.11
C SER A 31 -1.07 -14.34 -47.23
N LYS A 32 -0.53 -13.77 -46.15
CA LYS A 32 0.77 -13.07 -46.10
C LYS A 32 1.81 -13.75 -45.22
N LEU A 33 1.50 -14.90 -44.62
CA LEU A 33 2.41 -15.65 -43.76
C LEU A 33 2.51 -17.10 -44.24
N THR A 34 3.70 -17.68 -44.14
CA THR A 34 3.88 -19.12 -44.39
C THR A 34 3.35 -19.93 -43.20
N PRO A 35 3.03 -21.22 -43.40
CA PRO A 35 2.61 -22.10 -42.31
C PRO A 35 3.60 -22.15 -41.15
N GLN A 36 4.90 -22.12 -41.45
CA GLN A 36 5.95 -22.07 -40.43
C GLN A 36 5.83 -20.83 -39.56
N TRP A 37 5.55 -19.66 -40.14
CA TRP A 37 5.37 -18.42 -39.38
C TRP A 37 4.08 -18.42 -38.57
N HIS A 38 2.98 -18.96 -39.09
CA HIS A 38 1.78 -19.19 -38.28
C HIS A 38 2.12 -20.04 -37.05
N TYR A 39 2.89 -21.12 -37.21
CA TYR A 39 3.34 -21.92 -36.08
C TYR A 39 4.27 -21.14 -35.12
N PHE A 40 5.27 -20.42 -35.63
CA PHE A 40 6.23 -19.67 -34.80
C PHE A 40 5.60 -18.53 -34.00
N LEU A 41 4.53 -17.89 -34.48
CA LEU A 41 3.83 -16.85 -33.73
C LEU A 41 3.30 -17.36 -32.38
N TRP A 42 2.98 -18.64 -32.27
CA TRP A 42 2.56 -19.23 -31.00
C TRP A 42 3.69 -19.30 -29.96
N ALA A 43 4.96 -19.17 -30.36
CA ALA A 43 6.08 -19.09 -29.42
C ALA A 43 5.91 -17.92 -28.45
N VAL A 44 5.30 -16.81 -28.89
CA VAL A 44 4.98 -15.66 -28.02
C VAL A 44 4.04 -16.06 -26.89
N LEU A 45 2.97 -16.83 -27.19
CA LEU A 45 2.04 -17.32 -26.17
C LEU A 45 2.72 -18.31 -25.22
N ILE A 46 3.52 -19.24 -25.75
CA ILE A 46 4.25 -20.22 -24.95
C ILE A 46 5.24 -19.52 -24.02
N LEU A 47 6.01 -18.55 -24.53
CA LEU A 47 6.94 -17.75 -23.73
C LEU A 47 6.21 -16.96 -22.64
N LYS A 48 5.04 -16.37 -22.93
CA LYS A 48 4.23 -15.65 -21.94
C LYS A 48 3.72 -16.57 -20.82
N LEU A 49 3.40 -17.82 -21.14
CA LEU A 49 2.96 -18.82 -20.16
C LEU A 49 4.12 -19.36 -19.30
N ILE A 50 5.35 -19.42 -19.83
CA ILE A 50 6.54 -19.86 -19.09
C ILE A 50 7.12 -18.74 -18.23
N PHE A 51 7.18 -17.53 -18.78
CA PHE A 51 7.77 -16.37 -18.15
C PHE A 51 6.67 -15.38 -17.75
N PRO A 52 6.17 -15.46 -16.50
CA PRO A 52 5.12 -14.56 -16.01
C PRO A 52 5.62 -13.12 -15.86
N PHE A 53 6.95 -12.91 -15.85
CA PHE A 53 7.60 -11.61 -15.76
C PHE A 53 8.32 -11.30 -17.07
N GLY A 54 8.12 -10.09 -17.59
CA GLY A 54 8.82 -9.57 -18.76
C GLY A 54 9.26 -8.12 -18.53
N PRO A 55 10.18 -7.59 -19.36
CA PRO A 55 10.65 -6.23 -19.24
C PRO A 55 9.49 -5.24 -19.43
N GLU A 56 9.53 -4.12 -18.71
CA GLU A 56 8.53 -3.06 -18.83
C GLU A 56 8.69 -2.31 -20.15
N SER A 57 7.59 -1.92 -20.79
CA SER A 57 7.62 -1.21 -22.07
C SER A 57 6.42 -0.30 -22.27
N VAL A 58 6.66 0.86 -22.88
CA VAL A 58 5.62 1.80 -23.34
C VAL A 58 4.73 1.18 -24.42
N PHE A 59 5.27 0.19 -25.15
CA PHE A 59 4.56 -0.51 -26.22
C PHE A 59 3.73 -1.71 -25.73
N SER A 60 3.71 -1.97 -24.41
CA SER A 60 2.92 -3.07 -23.85
C SER A 60 1.42 -2.87 -24.07
N LEU A 61 0.73 -3.88 -24.63
CA LEU A 61 -0.74 -3.87 -24.76
C LEU A 61 -1.42 -3.73 -23.40
N PHE A 62 -0.76 -4.20 -22.35
CA PHE A 62 -1.28 -4.20 -20.99
C PHE A 62 -1.25 -2.82 -20.34
N ASN A 63 -0.70 -1.79 -21.00
CA ASN A 63 -0.84 -0.38 -20.60
C ASN A 63 -2.28 0.13 -20.74
N ALA A 64 -3.03 -0.42 -21.70
CA ALA A 64 -4.42 -0.01 -22.00
C ALA A 64 -5.47 -0.92 -21.31
N VAL A 65 -5.04 -2.07 -20.79
CA VAL A 65 -5.89 -2.93 -19.97
C VAL A 65 -5.88 -2.33 -18.56
N PRO A 66 -7.04 -1.96 -17.97
CA PRO A 66 -7.08 -1.53 -16.58
C PRO A 66 -6.35 -2.59 -15.78
N ALA A 67 -5.34 -2.20 -14.99
CA ALA A 67 -4.72 -3.12 -14.06
C ALA A 67 -5.86 -3.85 -13.37
N VAL A 68 -5.95 -5.19 -13.54
CA VAL A 68 -6.91 -5.99 -12.78
C VAL A 68 -6.49 -5.75 -11.35
N THR A 69 -7.18 -4.81 -10.72
CA THR A 69 -6.80 -4.21 -9.46
C THR A 69 -6.59 -5.33 -8.49
N GLN A 70 -5.46 -5.27 -7.78
CA GLN A 70 -5.08 -6.23 -6.75
C GLN A 70 -6.07 -6.32 -5.57
N ASN A 71 -7.26 -5.72 -5.65
CA ASN A 71 -8.34 -5.88 -4.69
C ASN A 71 -9.63 -6.20 -5.44
N VAL A 72 -9.93 -7.49 -5.61
CA VAL A 72 -11.31 -7.95 -5.79
C VAL A 72 -11.82 -8.33 -4.39
N ASP A 73 -12.10 -7.33 -3.57
CA ASP A 73 -13.13 -7.45 -2.54
C ASP A 73 -14.43 -6.99 -3.20
N PHE A 74 -15.30 -7.97 -3.44
CA PHE A 74 -16.62 -7.71 -3.98
C PHE A 74 -17.40 -6.96 -2.90
N ALA A 75 -17.82 -5.75 -3.22
CA ALA A 75 -18.75 -4.97 -2.44
C ALA A 75 -20.04 -5.79 -2.23
N LEU A 76 -20.38 -6.06 -0.97
CA LEU A 76 -21.76 -6.23 -0.55
C LEU A 76 -22.13 -4.98 0.24
N THR A 77 -22.82 -4.11 -0.50
CA THR A 77 -23.94 -3.25 -0.13
C THR A 77 -24.04 -2.76 1.31
N TYR A 78 -23.89 -1.45 1.38
CA TYR A 78 -24.24 -0.48 2.40
C TYR A 78 -25.73 -0.54 2.75
N GLU A 79 -26.07 -1.02 3.94
CA GLU A 79 -27.31 -0.73 4.68
C GLU A 79 -27.03 -1.05 6.15
N ASP A 80 -26.37 -0.15 6.90
CA ASP A 80 -26.45 -0.14 8.38
C ASP A 80 -25.84 1.08 9.11
N VAL A 81 -25.42 2.15 8.42
CA VAL A 81 -24.78 3.32 9.09
C VAL A 81 -25.71 4.54 9.25
N HIS A 82 -26.97 4.45 8.84
CA HIS A 82 -27.96 5.52 9.08
C HIS A 82 -28.89 5.22 10.25
N GLN A 83 -28.38 4.86 11.43
CA GLN A 83 -29.11 5.00 12.70
C GLN A 83 -28.17 5.20 13.91
N THR A 84 -27.54 6.38 14.06
CA THR A 84 -27.04 6.81 15.39
C THR A 84 -26.88 8.32 15.57
N ILE A 85 -27.68 9.16 14.89
CA ILE A 85 -27.86 10.56 15.29
C ILE A 85 -29.34 10.89 15.17
N ASN A 86 -30.11 10.50 16.19
CA ASN A 86 -31.33 11.14 16.64
C ASN A 86 -31.88 10.33 17.81
N THR A 87 -31.67 10.80 19.04
CA THR A 87 -32.66 10.80 20.14
C THR A 87 -32.02 11.36 21.41
N LEU A 88 -32.31 12.64 21.70
CA LEU A 88 -32.68 13.04 23.07
C LEU A 88 -34.02 12.36 23.43
N PRO A 89 -34.31 12.14 24.72
CA PRO A 89 -35.22 11.08 25.16
C PRO A 89 -36.69 11.52 25.13
N GLN A 90 -37.59 10.67 24.61
CA GLN A 90 -38.96 10.55 25.11
C GLN A 90 -39.53 9.13 24.97
N GLU A 91 -39.97 8.61 26.11
CA GLU A 91 -41.06 7.67 26.43
C GLU A 91 -41.21 6.29 25.76
N LYS A 92 -41.28 5.26 26.62
CA LYS A 92 -41.68 3.85 26.41
C LYS A 92 -43.20 3.72 26.09
N PRO A 93 -43.75 2.51 25.84
CA PRO A 93 -43.24 1.31 25.13
C PRO A 93 -44.28 0.78 24.12
N TYR A 94 -43.89 0.03 23.07
CA TYR A 94 -44.71 -1.08 22.57
C TYR A 94 -43.87 -2.12 21.83
N SER A 95 -44.01 -3.36 22.28
CA SER A 95 -43.52 -4.59 21.68
C SER A 95 -44.31 -4.96 20.42
N LEU A 96 -43.62 -5.26 19.32
CA LEU A 96 -44.12 -6.11 18.24
C LEU A 96 -43.00 -7.02 17.76
N SER A 97 -43.21 -8.31 18.01
CA SER A 97 -42.39 -9.44 17.58
C SER A 97 -42.30 -9.48 16.05
N ALA A 98 -41.08 -9.43 15.51
CA ALA A 98 -40.79 -9.73 14.11
C ALA A 98 -40.01 -11.07 14.03
N PRO A 99 -40.17 -11.84 12.94
CA PRO A 99 -39.95 -13.27 12.92
C PRO A 99 -38.46 -13.62 12.93
N VAL A 100 -38.14 -14.70 13.65
CA VAL A 100 -36.85 -15.40 13.59
C VAL A 100 -36.58 -15.78 12.13
N SER A 101 -35.72 -15.00 11.48
CA SER A 101 -35.13 -15.35 10.20
C SER A 101 -33.97 -16.29 10.53
N GLN A 102 -34.14 -17.58 10.27
CA GLN A 102 -33.05 -18.54 10.36
C GLN A 102 -31.93 -18.10 9.40
N GLU A 103 -30.75 -17.79 9.94
CA GLU A 103 -29.53 -17.68 9.16
C GLU A 103 -29.26 -19.01 8.48
N THR A 104 -29.63 -19.12 7.20
CA THR A 104 -29.03 -20.12 6.33
C THR A 104 -27.59 -19.68 6.12
N SER A 105 -26.66 -20.46 6.70
CA SER A 105 -25.22 -20.30 6.57
C SER A 105 -24.79 -20.47 5.12
N PHE A 106 -24.89 -19.39 4.34
CA PHE A 106 -24.19 -19.27 3.08
C PHE A 106 -22.70 -19.08 3.39
N TRP A 107 -21.90 -20.05 2.93
CA TRP A 107 -20.44 -20.05 3.02
C TRP A 107 -19.85 -18.65 2.79
N THR A 108 -19.31 -18.05 3.84
CA THR A 108 -18.71 -16.71 3.81
C THR A 108 -17.55 -16.67 2.80
N GLY A 109 -17.55 -15.66 1.91
CA GLY A 109 -16.55 -15.48 0.86
C GLY A 109 -15.10 -15.38 1.33
N ALA A 110 -14.87 -15.10 2.62
CA ALA A 110 -13.55 -15.13 3.27
C ALA A 110 -12.94 -16.55 3.31
N THR A 111 -13.77 -17.59 3.44
CA THR A 111 -13.32 -18.99 3.46
C THR A 111 -13.02 -19.50 2.05
N ALA A 112 -13.80 -19.06 1.05
CA ALA A 112 -13.61 -19.41 -0.35
C ALA A 112 -12.27 -18.87 -0.92
N LYS A 113 -11.89 -17.64 -0.57
CA LYS A 113 -10.62 -17.02 -1.01
C LYS A 113 -9.39 -17.80 -0.56
N LYS A 114 -9.42 -18.33 0.68
CA LYS A 114 -8.34 -19.17 1.23
C LYS A 114 -8.32 -20.58 0.63
N ALA A 115 -9.46 -21.09 0.13
CA ALA A 115 -9.57 -22.43 -0.44
C ALA A 115 -9.09 -22.52 -1.91
N LEU A 116 -9.20 -21.44 -2.69
CA LEU A 116 -8.89 -21.43 -4.14
C LEU A 116 -7.48 -21.95 -4.51
N PRO A 117 -6.38 -21.56 -3.83
CA PRO A 117 -5.05 -22.08 -4.14
C PRO A 117 -4.93 -23.59 -3.92
N TYR A 118 -5.64 -24.13 -2.93
CA TYR A 118 -5.62 -25.56 -2.61
C TYR A 118 -6.46 -26.35 -3.61
N VAL A 119 -7.62 -25.84 -4.02
CA VAL A 119 -8.43 -26.42 -5.11
C VAL A 119 -7.63 -26.47 -6.41
N TRP A 120 -6.94 -25.37 -6.76
CA TRP A 120 -6.06 -25.33 -7.92
C TRP A 120 -4.95 -26.38 -7.84
N ALA A 121 -4.24 -26.44 -6.71
CA ALA A 121 -3.14 -27.38 -6.51
C ALA A 121 -3.60 -28.84 -6.55
N LEU A 122 -4.77 -29.14 -5.98
CA LEU A 122 -5.39 -30.46 -6.04
C LEU A 122 -5.73 -30.83 -7.49
N GLY A 123 -6.36 -29.93 -8.25
CA GLY A 123 -6.68 -30.13 -9.66
C GLY A 123 -5.43 -30.39 -10.52
N SER A 124 -4.39 -29.57 -10.36
CA SER A 124 -3.10 -29.78 -11.05
C SER A 124 -2.45 -31.11 -10.67
N SER A 125 -2.50 -31.50 -9.39
CA SER A 125 -1.94 -32.77 -8.92
C SER A 125 -2.69 -33.98 -9.48
N MET A 126 -4.02 -33.93 -9.50
CA MET A 126 -4.86 -34.98 -10.08
C MET A 126 -4.59 -35.15 -11.58
N MET A 127 -4.48 -34.03 -12.31
CA MET A 127 -4.23 -34.04 -13.75
C MET A 127 -2.82 -34.54 -14.08
N LEU A 128 -1.81 -34.20 -13.26
CA LEU A 128 -0.46 -34.74 -13.37
C LEU A 128 -0.43 -36.25 -13.09
N ALA A 129 -1.07 -36.71 -12.00
CA ALA A 129 -1.14 -38.12 -11.66
C ALA A 129 -1.85 -38.93 -12.75
N TRP A 130 -2.95 -38.41 -13.29
CA TRP A 130 -3.65 -39.01 -14.43
C TRP A 130 -2.77 -39.08 -15.68
N LEU A 131 -2.02 -38.02 -16.00
CA LEU A 131 -1.07 -38.03 -17.12
C LEU A 131 0.06 -39.06 -16.94
N ILE A 132 0.64 -39.14 -15.75
CA ILE A 132 1.68 -40.14 -15.42
C ILE A 132 1.10 -41.55 -15.57
N TYR A 133 -0.08 -41.80 -15.01
CA TYR A 133 -0.76 -43.09 -15.08
C TYR A 133 -1.04 -43.51 -16.53
N THR A 134 -1.62 -42.62 -17.34
CA THR A 134 -1.90 -42.91 -18.76
C THR A 134 -0.64 -43.19 -19.56
N ASN A 135 0.44 -42.40 -19.36
CA ASN A 135 1.70 -42.63 -20.04
C ASN A 135 2.37 -43.95 -19.62
N TYR A 136 2.35 -44.27 -18.32
CA TYR A 136 2.87 -45.54 -17.80
C TYR A 136 2.06 -46.74 -18.32
N SER A 137 0.73 -46.62 -18.32
CA SER A 137 -0.18 -47.63 -18.87
C SER A 137 0.08 -47.86 -20.36
N LEU A 138 0.19 -46.79 -21.14
CA LEU A 138 0.53 -46.87 -22.57
C LEU A 138 1.88 -47.54 -22.79
N GLN A 139 2.92 -47.15 -22.05
CA GLN A 139 4.24 -47.77 -22.15
C GLN A 139 4.19 -49.28 -21.83
N GLY A 140 3.43 -49.67 -20.80
CA GLY A 140 3.20 -51.06 -20.44
C GLY A 140 2.49 -51.85 -21.55
N ARG A 141 1.50 -51.25 -22.22
CA ARG A 141 0.79 -51.87 -23.35
C ARG A 141 1.65 -51.98 -24.60
N LEU A 142 2.42 -50.94 -24.93
CA LEU A 142 3.36 -50.93 -26.05
C LEU A 142 4.45 -52.00 -25.90
N LYS A 143 4.96 -52.23 -24.68
CA LYS A 143 5.91 -53.32 -24.41
C LYS A 143 5.30 -54.71 -24.57
N LYS A 144 3.99 -54.87 -24.29
CA LYS A 144 3.30 -56.17 -24.35
C LYS A 144 2.75 -56.53 -25.73
N LYS A 145 2.32 -55.53 -26.51
CA LYS A 145 1.60 -55.71 -27.78
C LYS A 145 2.31 -55.12 -29.00
N GLY A 146 3.41 -54.40 -28.82
CA GLY A 146 4.16 -53.81 -29.92
C GLY A 146 4.93 -54.88 -30.69
N MET A 147 4.80 -54.87 -32.02
CA MET A 147 5.55 -55.75 -32.93
C MET A 147 6.56 -54.92 -33.74
N PRO A 148 7.77 -55.45 -34.04
CA PRO A 148 8.71 -54.76 -34.91
C PRO A 148 8.15 -54.68 -36.34
N ALA A 149 8.51 -53.62 -37.07
CA ALA A 149 8.09 -53.45 -38.45
C ALA A 149 8.71 -54.48 -39.40
N GLY A 150 7.96 -54.90 -40.43
CA GLY A 150 8.46 -55.81 -41.46
C GLY A 150 9.53 -55.18 -42.36
N GLU A 151 10.30 -56.03 -43.05
CA GLU A 151 11.49 -55.65 -43.82
C GLU A 151 11.22 -54.57 -44.89
N SER A 152 10.10 -54.63 -45.61
CA SER A 152 9.71 -53.64 -46.62
C SER A 152 9.48 -52.23 -46.03
N ALA A 153 8.89 -52.14 -44.84
CA ALA A 153 8.69 -50.87 -44.15
C ALA A 153 10.00 -50.31 -43.58
N LEU A 154 10.92 -51.19 -43.13
CA LEU A 154 12.26 -50.79 -42.69
C LEU A 154 13.12 -50.23 -43.84
N LEU A 155 13.02 -50.81 -45.04
CA LEU A 155 13.69 -50.29 -46.24
C LEU A 155 13.14 -48.91 -46.65
N THR A 156 11.82 -48.77 -46.70
CA THR A 156 11.14 -47.49 -46.98
C THR A 156 11.51 -46.44 -45.93
N PHE A 157 11.61 -46.84 -44.67
CA PHE A 157 12.03 -45.96 -43.57
C PHE A 157 13.49 -45.50 -43.68
N ALA A 158 14.39 -46.41 -44.05
CA ALA A 158 15.80 -46.06 -44.28
C ALA A 158 15.94 -45.04 -45.41
N GLU A 159 15.15 -45.17 -46.47
CA GLU A 159 15.08 -44.19 -47.56
C GLU A 159 14.57 -42.83 -47.05
N CYS A 160 13.46 -42.80 -46.30
CA CYS A 160 12.94 -41.57 -45.71
C CYS A 160 13.95 -40.89 -44.76
N LYS A 161 14.65 -41.66 -43.92
CA LYS A 161 15.70 -41.14 -43.03
C LYS A 161 16.84 -40.49 -43.81
N LYS A 162 17.29 -41.14 -44.90
CA LYS A 162 18.32 -40.60 -45.78
C LYS A 162 17.85 -39.30 -46.43
N ARG A 163 16.63 -39.26 -46.95
CA ARG A 163 16.02 -38.08 -47.58
C ARG A 163 15.86 -36.90 -46.62
N MET A 164 15.56 -37.18 -45.35
CA MET A 164 15.42 -36.16 -44.30
C MET A 164 16.74 -35.80 -43.60
N GLY A 165 17.84 -36.51 -43.88
CA GLY A 165 19.14 -36.30 -43.27
C GLY A 165 19.20 -36.68 -41.78
N ILE A 166 18.45 -37.70 -41.36
CA ILE A 166 18.34 -38.11 -39.95
C ILE A 166 19.30 -39.27 -39.66
N LYS A 167 20.33 -39.00 -38.85
CA LYS A 167 21.34 -39.99 -38.45
C LYS A 167 21.00 -40.76 -37.16
N LYS A 168 20.06 -40.27 -36.35
CA LYS A 168 19.68 -40.90 -35.07
C LYS A 168 18.97 -42.23 -35.32
N ASP A 169 19.20 -43.21 -34.46
CA ASP A 169 18.45 -44.45 -34.47
C ASP A 169 17.03 -44.24 -33.90
N ILE A 170 16.01 -44.63 -34.66
CA ILE A 170 14.59 -44.42 -34.35
C ILE A 170 13.91 -45.74 -34.68
N GLU A 171 13.23 -46.30 -33.70
CA GLU A 171 12.57 -47.60 -33.81
C GLU A 171 11.13 -47.43 -34.33
N ILE A 172 10.67 -48.35 -35.18
CA ILE A 172 9.26 -48.43 -35.62
C ILE A 172 8.58 -49.57 -34.87
N ILE A 173 7.45 -49.27 -34.23
CA ILE A 173 6.62 -50.25 -33.53
C ILE A 173 5.22 -50.26 -34.16
N ILE A 174 4.78 -51.45 -34.60
CA ILE A 174 3.42 -51.70 -35.04
C ILE A 174 2.55 -51.99 -33.82
N GLN A 175 1.47 -51.23 -33.64
CA GLN A 175 0.61 -51.30 -32.46
C GLN A 175 -0.80 -50.77 -32.75
N ASP A 176 -1.80 -51.22 -32.00
CA ASP A 176 -3.22 -50.88 -32.19
C ASP A 176 -3.82 -50.04 -31.05
N GLU A 177 -2.99 -49.52 -30.13
CA GLU A 177 -3.44 -48.71 -28.98
C GLU A 177 -3.59 -47.22 -29.31
N VAL A 178 -2.86 -46.72 -30.30
CA VAL A 178 -3.02 -45.36 -30.86
C VAL A 178 -3.53 -45.49 -32.28
N GLU A 179 -4.68 -44.89 -32.57
CA GLU A 179 -5.42 -45.07 -33.84
C GLU A 179 -4.79 -44.34 -35.03
N THR A 180 -3.81 -43.46 -34.81
CA THR A 180 -3.07 -42.73 -35.86
C THR A 180 -1.57 -43.01 -35.77
N PRO A 181 -0.83 -42.96 -36.90
CA PRO A 181 0.63 -42.93 -36.86
C PRO A 181 1.11 -41.79 -35.95
N SER A 182 2.08 -42.05 -35.08
CA SER A 182 2.50 -41.05 -34.08
C SER A 182 3.92 -41.26 -33.57
N LEU A 183 4.61 -40.17 -33.27
CA LEU A 183 5.90 -40.18 -32.60
C LEU A 183 5.75 -40.24 -31.06
N TYR A 184 6.42 -41.18 -30.39
CA TYR A 184 6.36 -41.39 -28.94
C TYR A 184 7.76 -41.48 -28.30
N GLY A 185 7.94 -40.86 -27.13
CA GLY A 185 9.13 -41.01 -26.27
C GLY A 185 10.16 -39.87 -26.38
N ILE A 186 10.55 -39.29 -25.23
CA ILE A 186 11.46 -38.12 -25.15
C ILE A 186 12.93 -38.51 -25.39
N ILE A 187 13.41 -39.54 -24.69
CA ILE A 187 14.83 -39.93 -24.70
C ILE A 187 15.16 -40.81 -25.91
N LYS A 188 14.30 -41.81 -26.15
CA LYS A 188 14.36 -42.74 -27.28
C LYS A 188 13.06 -42.61 -28.09
N PRO A 189 13.01 -41.74 -29.12
CA PRO A 189 11.83 -41.55 -29.94
C PRO A 189 11.54 -42.83 -30.74
N LYS A 190 10.27 -43.20 -30.79
CA LYS A 190 9.74 -44.35 -31.52
C LYS A 190 8.58 -43.90 -32.40
N ILE A 191 8.49 -44.44 -33.61
CA ILE A 191 7.34 -44.21 -34.48
C ILE A 191 6.36 -45.35 -34.27
N LEU A 192 5.17 -45.01 -33.81
CA LEU A 192 4.06 -45.93 -33.64
C LEU A 192 3.24 -45.93 -34.93
N ILE A 193 3.02 -47.12 -35.51
CA ILE A 193 2.23 -47.28 -36.74
C ILE A 193 1.10 -48.27 -36.47
N THR A 194 -0.09 -47.97 -36.98
CA THR A 194 -1.23 -48.88 -36.86
C THR A 194 -1.14 -50.03 -37.87
N PRO A 195 -1.66 -51.22 -37.54
CA PRO A 195 -1.82 -52.30 -38.51
C PRO A 195 -2.62 -51.86 -39.74
N ALA A 196 -3.56 -50.93 -39.59
CA ALA A 196 -4.33 -50.34 -40.67
C ALA A 196 -3.47 -49.49 -41.63
N ALA A 197 -2.58 -48.63 -41.10
CA ALA A 197 -1.64 -47.86 -41.92
C ALA A 197 -0.68 -48.74 -42.72
N MET A 198 -0.32 -49.92 -42.19
CA MET A 198 0.54 -50.89 -42.86
C MET A 198 -0.14 -51.62 -44.03
N LYS A 199 -1.47 -51.53 -44.17
CA LYS A 199 -2.22 -52.09 -45.31
C LYS A 199 -2.26 -51.16 -46.52
N LEU A 200 -1.75 -49.93 -46.38
CA LEU A 200 -1.68 -48.96 -47.47
C LEU A 200 -0.56 -49.33 -48.45
N GLY A 201 -0.61 -48.77 -49.65
CA GLY A 201 0.42 -48.96 -50.65
C GLY A 201 1.78 -48.40 -50.21
N GLN A 202 2.85 -48.86 -50.87
CA GLN A 202 4.22 -48.52 -50.50
C GLN A 202 4.51 -47.01 -50.59
N LYS A 203 3.89 -46.31 -51.56
CA LYS A 203 4.01 -44.86 -51.70
C LYS A 203 3.29 -44.10 -50.57
N GLU A 204 2.12 -44.58 -50.16
CA GLU A 204 1.35 -44.01 -49.05
C GLU A 204 2.13 -44.14 -47.73
N ILE A 205 2.69 -45.32 -47.45
CA ILE A 205 3.54 -45.56 -46.28
C ILE A 205 4.77 -44.65 -46.30
N PHE A 206 5.41 -44.48 -47.47
CA PHE A 206 6.54 -43.56 -47.63
C PHE A 206 6.19 -42.13 -47.19
N TYR A 207 5.05 -41.60 -47.64
CA TYR A 207 4.61 -40.24 -47.30
C TYR A 207 4.22 -40.10 -45.82
N ILE A 208 3.60 -41.11 -45.22
CA ILE A 208 3.30 -41.14 -43.76
C ILE A 208 4.60 -41.09 -42.95
N LEU A 209 5.57 -41.96 -43.27
CA LEU A 209 6.87 -41.98 -42.59
C LEU A 209 7.63 -40.67 -42.75
N LEU A 210 7.55 -40.06 -43.93
CA LEU A 210 8.17 -38.77 -44.19
C LEU A 210 7.56 -37.64 -43.34
N HIS A 211 6.25 -37.69 -43.11
CA HIS A 211 5.51 -36.77 -42.24
C HIS A 211 5.90 -36.95 -40.75
N GLU A 212 5.91 -38.18 -40.24
CA GLU A 212 6.34 -38.46 -38.85
C GLU A 212 7.82 -38.04 -38.60
N LEU A 213 8.69 -38.26 -39.58
CA LEU A 213 10.07 -37.81 -39.52
C LEU A 213 10.20 -36.27 -39.58
N ALA A 214 9.24 -35.57 -40.19
CA ALA A 214 9.19 -34.12 -40.16
C ALA A 214 8.89 -33.59 -38.73
N HIS A 215 7.94 -34.22 -38.01
CA HIS A 215 7.70 -33.92 -36.59
C HIS A 215 8.93 -34.16 -35.72
N TYR A 216 9.63 -35.28 -35.94
CA TYR A 216 10.89 -35.56 -35.25
C TYR A 216 11.95 -34.48 -35.51
N LYS A 217 12.16 -34.10 -36.78
CA LYS A 217 13.17 -33.10 -37.16
C LYS A 217 12.85 -31.71 -36.60
N ARG A 218 11.57 -31.36 -36.48
CA ARG A 218 11.09 -30.10 -35.87
C ARG A 218 11.03 -30.13 -34.34
N LYS A 219 11.25 -31.29 -33.72
CA LYS A 219 11.14 -31.52 -32.27
C LYS A 219 9.73 -31.25 -31.74
N ASP A 220 8.71 -31.46 -32.55
CA ASP A 220 7.30 -31.21 -32.20
C ASP A 220 6.85 -32.00 -30.97
N LEU A 221 7.46 -33.17 -30.74
CA LEU A 221 7.25 -33.97 -29.54
C LEU A 221 7.60 -33.22 -28.25
N LEU A 222 8.69 -32.45 -28.22
CA LEU A 222 9.06 -31.66 -27.04
C LEU A 222 8.05 -30.53 -26.79
N VAL A 223 7.56 -29.90 -27.85
CA VAL A 223 6.52 -28.86 -27.75
C VAL A 223 5.23 -29.46 -27.21
N ASN A 224 4.82 -30.66 -27.66
CA ASN A 224 3.65 -31.33 -27.13
C ASN A 224 3.76 -31.64 -25.63
N TYR A 225 4.92 -32.10 -25.15
CA TYR A 225 5.15 -32.30 -23.71
C TYR A 225 5.13 -30.98 -22.92
N LEU A 226 5.69 -29.90 -23.49
CA LEU A 226 5.62 -28.57 -22.89
C LEU A 226 4.18 -28.07 -22.79
N LEU A 227 3.37 -28.22 -23.85
CA LEU A 227 1.95 -27.86 -23.84
C LEU A 227 1.19 -28.65 -22.78
N LEU A 228 1.46 -29.94 -22.61
CA LEU A 228 0.85 -30.76 -21.55
C LEU A 228 1.22 -30.23 -20.16
N GLY A 229 2.48 -29.87 -19.93
CA GLY A 229 2.92 -29.26 -18.67
C GLY A 229 2.21 -27.94 -18.38
N LEU A 230 2.12 -27.05 -19.37
CA LEU A 230 1.39 -25.79 -19.24
C LEU A 230 -0.12 -26.02 -19.05
N GLN A 231 -0.70 -27.06 -19.68
CA GLN A 231 -2.11 -27.38 -19.53
C GLN A 231 -2.45 -27.87 -18.13
N ILE A 232 -1.52 -28.55 -17.43
CA ILE A 232 -1.67 -28.93 -16.03
C ILE A 232 -1.71 -27.70 -15.11
N LEU A 233 -0.88 -26.69 -15.39
CA LEU A 233 -0.83 -25.46 -14.58
C LEU A 233 -2.06 -24.57 -14.83
N HIS A 234 -2.49 -24.48 -16.09
CA HIS A 234 -3.60 -23.63 -16.55
C HIS A 234 -4.88 -24.43 -16.84
N TRP A 235 -5.08 -25.55 -16.15
CA TRP A 235 -6.17 -26.49 -16.44
C TRP A 235 -7.56 -25.85 -16.38
N PHE A 236 -7.73 -24.83 -15.53
CA PHE A 236 -8.98 -24.09 -15.33
C PHE A 236 -9.34 -23.14 -16.48
N ASN A 237 -8.42 -22.84 -17.42
CA ASN A 237 -8.63 -21.81 -18.44
C ASN A 237 -8.95 -22.41 -19.82
N PRO A 238 -10.23 -22.38 -20.28
CA PRO A 238 -10.63 -22.98 -21.55
C PRO A 238 -10.07 -22.26 -22.78
N VAL A 239 -9.69 -20.98 -22.68
CA VAL A 239 -9.10 -20.22 -23.79
C VAL A 239 -7.72 -20.76 -24.12
N ILE A 240 -6.93 -21.11 -23.10
CA ILE A 240 -5.61 -21.71 -23.28
C ILE A 240 -5.73 -23.11 -23.91
N TRP A 241 -6.75 -23.88 -23.53
CA TRP A 241 -7.03 -25.18 -24.17
C TRP A 241 -7.34 -25.03 -25.65
N TYR A 242 -8.15 -24.02 -26.00
CA TYR A 242 -8.44 -23.69 -27.39
C TYR A 242 -7.18 -23.26 -28.15
N CYS A 243 -6.34 -22.41 -27.54
CA CYS A 243 -5.06 -22.00 -28.13
C CYS A 243 -4.16 -23.22 -28.36
N PHE A 244 -4.06 -24.15 -27.41
CA PHE A 244 -3.25 -25.37 -27.55
C PHE A 244 -3.78 -26.29 -28.66
N LYS A 245 -5.11 -26.38 -28.83
CA LYS A 245 -5.71 -27.04 -29.98
C LYS A 245 -5.27 -26.36 -31.29
N MET A 246 -5.29 -25.04 -31.37
CA MET A 246 -4.85 -24.29 -32.55
C MET A 246 -3.34 -24.42 -32.81
N ILE A 247 -2.50 -24.47 -31.76
CA ILE A 247 -1.05 -24.74 -31.88
C ILE A 247 -0.83 -26.09 -32.56
N ARG A 248 -1.54 -27.14 -32.11
CA ARG A 248 -1.45 -28.48 -32.71
C ARG A 248 -1.91 -28.49 -34.16
N GLN A 249 -2.97 -27.76 -34.52
CA GLN A 249 -3.39 -27.64 -35.93
C GLN A 249 -2.30 -26.98 -36.79
N ASP A 250 -1.72 -25.87 -36.33
CA ASP A 250 -0.63 -25.19 -37.06
C ASP A 250 0.64 -26.05 -37.12
N MET A 251 0.86 -26.90 -36.12
CA MET A 251 1.97 -27.86 -36.08
C MET A 251 1.85 -28.89 -37.21
N GLU A 252 0.67 -29.45 -37.46
CA GLU A 252 0.39 -30.38 -38.57
C GLU A 252 0.64 -29.72 -39.93
N ILE A 253 0.10 -28.51 -40.13
CA ILE A 253 0.26 -27.76 -41.39
C ILE A 253 1.74 -27.41 -41.63
N ALA A 254 2.49 -27.07 -40.57
CA ALA A 254 3.93 -26.82 -40.69
C ALA A 254 4.76 -28.10 -40.91
N ALA A 255 4.28 -29.27 -40.46
CA ALA A 255 4.90 -30.55 -40.76
C ALA A 255 4.70 -30.90 -42.24
N ASP A 256 3.48 -30.71 -42.75
CA ASP A 256 3.17 -30.84 -44.18
C ASP A 256 4.06 -29.92 -45.04
N ASP A 257 4.19 -28.64 -44.68
CA ASP A 257 5.07 -27.69 -45.39
C ASP A 257 6.53 -28.15 -45.39
N LYS A 258 6.99 -28.74 -44.27
CA LYS A 258 8.34 -29.29 -44.18
C LYS A 258 8.54 -30.48 -45.12
N VAL A 259 7.56 -31.36 -45.25
CA VAL A 259 7.57 -32.46 -46.22
C VAL A 259 7.64 -31.91 -47.64
N LEU A 260 6.77 -30.97 -48.01
CA LEU A 260 6.73 -30.33 -49.34
C LEU A 260 8.05 -29.62 -49.73
N SER A 261 8.83 -29.19 -48.73
CA SER A 261 10.17 -28.62 -48.97
C SER A 261 11.22 -29.67 -49.36
N GLY A 262 11.00 -30.94 -49.04
CA GLY A 262 11.88 -32.08 -49.36
C GLY A 262 11.38 -32.97 -50.51
N LEU A 263 10.20 -32.67 -51.07
CA LEU A 263 9.64 -33.37 -52.23
C LEU A 263 10.29 -32.92 -53.54
N LYS A 264 10.37 -33.85 -54.52
CA LYS A 264 10.79 -33.53 -55.89
C LYS A 264 9.64 -32.81 -56.61
N PRO A 265 9.93 -31.98 -57.63
CA PRO A 265 8.88 -31.34 -58.43
C PRO A 265 7.91 -32.39 -59.00
N GLY A 266 6.61 -32.27 -58.72
CA GLY A 266 5.57 -33.17 -59.21
C GLY A 266 5.06 -34.19 -58.18
N GLU A 267 5.78 -34.43 -57.08
CA GLU A 267 5.36 -35.36 -56.01
C GLU A 267 4.29 -34.75 -55.07
N GLU A 268 4.01 -33.44 -55.15
CA GLU A 268 3.10 -32.75 -54.22
C GLU A 268 1.65 -33.25 -54.31
N LYS A 269 1.20 -33.59 -55.53
CA LYS A 269 -0.15 -34.15 -55.75
C LYS A 269 -0.27 -35.57 -55.21
N GLU A 270 0.78 -36.37 -55.31
CA GLU A 270 0.81 -37.73 -54.77
C GLU A 270 0.77 -37.69 -53.24
N TYR A 271 1.54 -36.78 -52.62
CA TYR A 271 1.50 -36.54 -51.18
C TYR A 271 0.10 -36.14 -50.69
N GLY A 272 -0.54 -35.16 -51.36
CA GLY A 272 -1.88 -34.72 -51.00
C GLY A 272 -2.95 -35.82 -51.11
N LYS A 273 -2.83 -36.72 -52.10
CA LYS A 273 -3.69 -37.90 -52.22
C LYS A 273 -3.44 -38.92 -51.11
N ALA A 274 -2.18 -39.22 -50.82
CA ALA A 274 -1.83 -40.14 -49.74
C ALA A 274 -2.36 -39.64 -48.39
N LEU A 275 -2.27 -38.34 -48.12
CA LEU A 275 -2.82 -37.74 -46.90
C LEU A 275 -4.35 -37.89 -46.82
N LEU A 276 -5.07 -37.67 -47.91
CA LEU A 276 -6.52 -37.88 -47.97
C LEU A 276 -6.91 -39.34 -47.70
N THR A 277 -6.24 -40.30 -48.36
CA THR A 277 -6.49 -41.73 -48.15
C THR A 277 -6.27 -42.14 -46.70
N VAL A 278 -5.22 -41.62 -46.06
CA VAL A 278 -4.92 -41.84 -44.64
C VAL A 278 -6.05 -41.27 -43.78
N LEU A 279 -6.42 -40.00 -43.97
CA LEU A 279 -7.45 -39.34 -43.16
C LEU A 279 -8.84 -40.00 -43.30
N GLU A 280 -9.20 -40.47 -44.49
CA GLU A 280 -10.45 -41.22 -44.72
C GLU A 280 -10.46 -42.58 -44.02
N SER A 281 -9.31 -43.24 -43.94
CA SER A 281 -9.15 -44.55 -43.29
C SER A 281 -9.26 -44.52 -41.77
N PHE A 282 -9.09 -43.34 -41.14
CA PHE A 282 -9.02 -43.17 -39.67
C PHE A 282 -10.22 -42.43 -39.07
N ASN A 283 -11.32 -42.23 -39.80
CA ASN A 283 -12.46 -41.37 -39.40
C ASN A 283 -13.43 -41.97 -38.33
N ASN A 284 -13.11 -43.11 -37.73
CA ASN A 284 -14.01 -43.82 -36.81
C ASN A 284 -13.30 -44.10 -35.47
N GLN A 285 -13.22 -43.10 -34.59
CA GLN A 285 -12.29 -43.12 -33.45
C GLN A 285 -12.98 -43.28 -32.10
N ARG A 286 -12.59 -44.32 -31.36
CA ARG A 286 -13.03 -44.58 -29.98
C ARG A 286 -11.90 -44.21 -29.02
N LEU A 287 -12.16 -43.21 -28.18
CA LEU A 287 -11.55 -43.03 -26.85
C LEU A 287 -10.00 -43.08 -26.76
N ALA A 288 -9.27 -42.45 -27.68
CA ALA A 288 -7.94 -41.96 -27.35
C ALA A 288 -8.05 -40.85 -26.26
N PRO A 289 -7.07 -40.70 -25.35
CA PRO A 289 -7.15 -39.74 -24.25
C PRO A 289 -7.42 -38.33 -24.78
N ARG A 290 -8.64 -37.84 -24.54
CA ARG A 290 -9.19 -36.53 -24.98
C ARG A 290 -8.31 -35.32 -24.63
N LEU A 291 -7.31 -35.48 -23.77
CA LEU A 291 -6.36 -34.44 -23.35
C LEU A 291 -5.18 -34.22 -24.32
N ILE A 292 -4.95 -35.13 -25.28
CA ILE A 292 -3.91 -34.93 -26.32
C ILE A 292 -4.45 -34.07 -27.50
N GLY A 293 -5.74 -33.73 -27.51
CA GLY A 293 -6.30 -32.82 -28.52
C GLY A 293 -6.18 -33.33 -29.96
N MET A 294 -5.97 -34.64 -30.15
CA MET A 294 -5.92 -35.32 -31.45
C MET A 294 -7.32 -35.75 -31.88
N VAL A 295 -8.24 -34.79 -32.01
CA VAL A 295 -9.44 -35.00 -32.81
C VAL A 295 -9.33 -34.05 -33.99
N ASP A 296 -8.99 -34.63 -35.14
CA ASP A 296 -8.96 -33.89 -36.39
C ASP A 296 -10.40 -33.54 -36.81
N ASP A 297 -10.64 -32.25 -37.02
CA ASP A 297 -11.91 -31.71 -37.48
C ASP A 297 -11.86 -31.65 -39.03
N ARG A 298 -13.01 -31.80 -39.72
CA ARG A 298 -13.10 -31.67 -41.19
C ARG A 298 -12.50 -30.35 -41.69
N ARG A 299 -12.63 -29.29 -40.89
CA ARG A 299 -12.03 -27.96 -41.14
C ARG A 299 -10.49 -27.96 -41.12
N ASN A 300 -9.86 -28.91 -40.42
CA ASN A 300 -8.40 -29.01 -40.37
C ASN A 300 -7.85 -29.65 -41.66
N ILE A 301 -8.55 -30.67 -42.17
CA ILE A 301 -8.23 -31.33 -43.44
C ILE A 301 -8.25 -30.33 -44.61
N GLU A 302 -9.30 -29.50 -44.67
CA GLU A 302 -9.42 -28.47 -45.70
C GLU A 302 -8.25 -27.46 -45.65
N LYS A 303 -7.82 -27.06 -44.45
CA LYS A 303 -6.67 -26.16 -44.27
C LYS A 303 -5.36 -26.79 -44.77
N ARG A 304 -5.13 -28.08 -44.46
CA ARG A 304 -3.93 -28.82 -44.90
C ARG A 304 -3.88 -28.92 -46.43
N ILE A 305 -4.99 -29.27 -47.08
CA ILE A 305 -5.09 -29.38 -48.54
C ILE A 305 -4.91 -28.01 -49.22
N ASN A 306 -5.57 -26.96 -48.71
CA ASN A 306 -5.41 -25.60 -49.24
C ASN A 306 -3.96 -25.11 -49.11
N MET A 307 -3.27 -25.47 -48.03
CA MET A 307 -1.85 -25.12 -47.87
C MET A 307 -0.96 -25.85 -48.89
N ILE A 308 -1.17 -27.16 -49.11
CA ILE A 308 -0.44 -27.93 -50.13
C ILE A 308 -0.60 -27.27 -51.52
N ARG A 309 -1.80 -26.78 -51.85
CA ARG A 309 -2.05 -26.04 -53.10
C ARG A 309 -1.28 -24.72 -53.17
N MET A 310 -1.11 -24.03 -52.06
CA MET A 310 -0.42 -22.74 -51.98
C MET A 310 1.10 -22.85 -51.80
N ALA A 311 1.65 -24.04 -51.57
CA ALA A 311 3.08 -24.23 -51.30
C ALA A 311 3.99 -23.69 -52.42
N GLN A 312 3.56 -23.78 -53.68
CA GLN A 312 4.31 -23.24 -54.83
C GLN A 312 4.34 -21.71 -54.84
N PHE A 313 3.27 -21.05 -54.39
CA PHE A 313 3.20 -19.58 -54.28
C PHE A 313 4.17 -19.04 -53.22
N PHE A 314 4.31 -19.74 -52.08
CA PHE A 314 5.23 -19.36 -51.02
C PHE A 314 6.71 -19.57 -51.38
N LYS A 315 7.03 -20.59 -52.19
CA LYS A 315 8.40 -20.85 -52.67
C LYS A 315 8.98 -19.67 -53.49
N GLY A 316 8.16 -18.97 -54.28
CA GLY A 316 8.60 -17.88 -55.17
C GLY A 316 8.85 -16.51 -54.50
N LYS A 317 8.35 -16.28 -53.28
CA LYS A 317 8.46 -14.98 -52.57
C LYS A 317 9.02 -15.14 -51.15
N ARG A 318 9.97 -16.07 -50.98
CA ARG A 318 10.49 -16.50 -49.66
C ARG A 318 11.04 -15.35 -48.81
N THR A 319 11.74 -14.38 -49.40
CA THR A 319 12.31 -13.22 -48.70
C THR A 319 11.24 -12.25 -48.17
N LEU A 320 10.16 -12.03 -48.93
CA LEU A 320 9.03 -11.18 -48.51
C LEU A 320 8.28 -11.78 -47.31
N PHE A 321 8.04 -13.08 -47.33
CA PHE A 321 7.36 -13.75 -46.23
C PHE A 321 8.25 -13.90 -44.98
N LEU A 322 9.57 -14.06 -45.17
CA LEU A 322 10.53 -14.10 -44.08
C LEU A 322 10.58 -12.75 -43.34
N THR A 323 10.71 -11.64 -44.08
CA THR A 323 10.73 -10.28 -43.51
C THR A 323 9.42 -9.94 -42.81
N THR A 324 8.28 -10.26 -43.43
CA THR A 324 6.95 -10.04 -42.83
C THR A 324 6.78 -10.86 -41.53
N GLY A 325 7.23 -12.11 -41.51
CA GLY A 325 7.16 -12.97 -40.33
C GLY A 325 8.03 -12.50 -39.17
N ILE A 326 9.29 -12.11 -39.44
CA ILE A 326 10.20 -11.55 -38.42
C ILE A 326 9.60 -10.26 -37.83
N LEU A 327 9.11 -9.36 -38.68
CA LEU A 327 8.52 -8.10 -38.22
C LEU A 327 7.30 -8.36 -37.32
N CYS A 328 6.41 -9.29 -37.71
CA CYS A 328 5.26 -9.66 -36.87
C CYS A 328 5.68 -10.24 -35.52
N LEU A 329 6.72 -11.08 -35.49
CA LEU A 329 7.21 -11.68 -34.25
C LEU A 329 7.84 -10.63 -33.33
N LEU A 330 8.62 -9.69 -33.87
CA LEU A 330 9.21 -8.59 -33.11
C LEU A 330 8.12 -7.66 -32.53
N ILE A 331 7.14 -7.27 -33.35
CA ILE A 331 6.02 -6.43 -32.91
C ILE A 331 5.24 -7.17 -31.81
N LEU A 332 4.85 -8.42 -32.04
CA LEU A 332 4.10 -9.20 -31.05
C LEU A 332 4.90 -9.46 -29.77
N GLY A 333 6.20 -9.71 -29.87
CA GLY A 333 7.10 -9.82 -28.72
C GLY A 333 7.12 -8.52 -27.92
N SER A 334 7.32 -7.39 -28.58
CA SER A 334 7.39 -6.06 -27.94
C SER A 334 6.08 -5.61 -27.30
N ILE A 335 4.94 -6.13 -27.75
CA ILE A 335 3.60 -5.75 -27.28
C ILE A 335 3.06 -6.71 -26.22
N LEU A 336 3.31 -8.02 -26.37
CA LEU A 336 2.69 -9.08 -25.55
C LEU A 336 3.63 -9.71 -24.51
N LEU A 337 4.96 -9.71 -24.72
CA LEU A 337 5.91 -10.24 -23.75
C LEU A 337 6.34 -9.20 -22.71
N THR A 338 6.15 -7.92 -22.99
CA THR A 338 6.48 -6.84 -22.07
C THR A 338 5.38 -6.64 -21.03
N ASN A 339 5.77 -6.29 -19.81
CA ASN A 339 4.84 -5.87 -18.79
C ASN A 339 4.42 -4.41 -19.00
N PRO A 340 3.23 -3.99 -18.51
CA PRO A 340 2.87 -2.59 -18.57
C PRO A 340 3.98 -1.76 -17.93
N LEU A 341 4.25 -0.58 -18.48
CA LEU A 341 5.16 0.34 -17.85
C LEU A 341 4.60 0.57 -16.44
N SER A 342 5.35 0.16 -15.42
CA SER A 342 4.99 0.61 -14.10
C SER A 342 5.12 2.13 -14.17
N ASN A 343 4.07 2.87 -13.83
CA ASN A 343 4.26 4.25 -13.38
C ASN A 343 4.93 4.17 -12.00
N GLN A 344 6.13 3.61 -11.95
CA GLN A 344 7.10 3.93 -10.94
C GLN A 344 7.60 5.32 -11.32
N ALA A 345 7.04 6.33 -10.66
CA ALA A 345 7.91 7.38 -10.15
C ALA A 345 9.14 6.67 -9.56
N SER A 346 10.33 7.00 -10.04
CA SER A 346 11.60 6.34 -9.77
C SER A 346 11.68 5.68 -8.39
N TYR A 347 11.65 4.35 -8.35
CA TYR A 347 12.02 3.56 -7.17
C TYR A 347 13.30 2.79 -7.51
N GLU A 348 14.43 3.50 -7.41
CA GLU A 348 15.73 2.84 -7.28
C GLU A 348 15.79 2.12 -5.93
N ASN A 349 16.37 0.92 -5.94
CA ASN A 349 16.70 0.16 -4.73
C ASN A 349 17.59 0.99 -3.81
N GLY A 350 16.99 1.58 -2.78
CA GLY A 350 17.66 2.26 -1.68
C GLY A 350 16.77 2.23 -0.45
N ASP A 351 17.33 1.70 0.64
CA ASP A 351 16.98 1.93 2.05
C ASP A 351 15.60 2.58 2.31
N TYR A 352 14.62 1.78 2.74
CA TYR A 352 13.30 2.28 3.14
C TYR A 352 13.40 3.05 4.46
N THR A 353 13.79 4.32 4.39
CA THR A 353 13.38 5.32 5.37
C THR A 353 12.06 5.93 4.90
N LEU A 354 11.01 5.81 5.72
CA LEU A 354 9.71 6.45 5.53
C LEU A 354 9.86 7.98 5.43
N LYS A 355 10.00 8.48 4.21
CA LYS A 355 9.63 9.84 3.77
C LYS A 355 9.14 9.73 2.32
N GLU A 356 7.90 9.28 2.12
CA GLU A 356 7.19 9.67 0.89
C GLU A 356 7.13 11.20 0.90
N SER A 357 7.93 11.84 0.05
CA SER A 357 7.88 13.30 -0.10
C SER A 357 6.48 13.69 -0.54
N GLU A 358 5.87 14.68 0.12
CA GLU A 358 4.64 15.38 -0.30
C GLU A 358 4.85 16.18 -1.62
N ASN A 359 5.45 15.56 -2.63
CA ASN A 359 5.69 16.19 -3.93
C ASN A 359 4.52 15.84 -4.86
N TYR A 360 3.56 16.75 -4.88
CA TYR A 360 2.47 16.76 -5.85
C TYR A 360 2.97 17.38 -7.16
N ASP A 361 2.83 16.68 -8.27
CA ASP A 361 3.13 17.22 -9.60
C ASP A 361 1.87 17.86 -10.22
N PRO A 362 1.82 19.19 -10.37
CA PRO A 362 0.63 19.89 -10.85
C PRO A 362 0.22 19.49 -12.26
N GLU A 363 1.17 19.30 -13.19
CA GLU A 363 0.86 18.96 -14.57
C GLU A 363 0.27 17.54 -14.67
N SER A 364 0.86 16.59 -13.93
CA SER A 364 0.35 15.21 -13.89
C SER A 364 -1.02 15.08 -13.25
N LEU A 365 -1.40 15.97 -12.33
CA LEU A 365 -2.67 15.89 -11.61
C LEU A 365 -3.80 16.62 -12.36
N LEU A 366 -3.51 17.75 -13.01
CA LEU A 366 -4.51 18.53 -13.74
C LEU A 366 -5.20 17.76 -14.86
N LYS A 367 -4.52 16.78 -15.46
CA LYS A 367 -5.11 15.89 -16.49
C LYS A 367 -6.32 15.08 -15.99
N PHE A 368 -6.47 14.96 -14.66
CA PHE A 368 -7.60 14.26 -14.05
C PHE A 368 -8.78 15.16 -13.74
N LYS A 369 -8.71 16.47 -13.99
CA LYS A 369 -9.84 17.39 -13.79
C LYS A 369 -11.06 16.91 -14.57
N ASN A 370 -12.20 16.80 -13.89
CA ASN A 370 -13.42 16.23 -14.44
C ASN A 370 -14.66 16.73 -13.67
N PRO A 371 -15.75 17.11 -14.36
CA PRO A 371 -16.96 17.62 -13.69
C PRO A 371 -17.72 16.59 -12.84
N TYR A 372 -17.45 15.29 -13.01
CA TYR A 372 -18.31 14.24 -12.43
C TYR A 372 -17.55 13.07 -11.77
N ALA A 373 -17.87 12.81 -10.50
CA ALA A 373 -17.30 11.76 -9.65
C ALA A 373 -17.61 10.33 -10.11
N GLY A 374 -18.64 10.10 -10.91
CA GLY A 374 -19.01 8.76 -11.41
C GLY A 374 -18.12 8.23 -12.53
N ASN A 375 -17.06 8.94 -12.91
CA ASN A 375 -16.02 8.42 -13.78
C ASN A 375 -15.01 7.59 -12.95
N ASN A 376 -15.40 6.36 -12.60
CA ASN A 376 -14.61 5.49 -11.71
C ASN A 376 -13.15 5.32 -12.16
N SER A 377 -12.90 5.29 -13.48
CA SER A 377 -11.54 5.15 -14.03
C SER A 377 -10.70 6.40 -13.79
N ASN A 378 -11.27 7.59 -14.01
CA ASN A 378 -10.60 8.86 -13.73
C ASN A 378 -10.31 9.03 -12.22
N VAL A 379 -11.29 8.74 -11.35
CA VAL A 379 -11.11 8.80 -9.88
C VAL A 379 -10.06 7.80 -9.41
N GLY A 380 -10.08 6.57 -9.91
CA GLY A 380 -9.09 5.55 -9.59
C GLY A 380 -7.67 5.93 -10.00
N ASN A 381 -7.51 6.56 -11.18
CA ASN A 381 -6.21 7.02 -11.67
C ASN A 381 -5.69 8.27 -10.92
N LEU A 382 -6.58 9.19 -10.56
CA LEU A 382 -6.26 10.33 -9.70
C LEU A 382 -5.74 9.82 -8.35
N LEU A 383 -6.49 8.95 -7.68
CA LEU A 383 -6.09 8.35 -6.40
C LEU A 383 -4.80 7.52 -6.51
N GLY A 384 -4.54 6.92 -7.68
CA GLY A 384 -3.28 6.25 -7.97
C GLY A 384 -2.08 7.18 -8.14
N SER A 385 -2.32 8.48 -8.36
CA SER A 385 -1.28 9.50 -8.53
C SER A 385 -1.06 10.34 -7.27
N LEU A 386 -1.84 10.09 -6.21
CA LEU A 386 -1.72 10.78 -4.92
C LEU A 386 -0.87 9.96 -3.93
N PRO A 387 -0.21 10.61 -2.95
CA PRO A 387 0.46 9.94 -1.85
C PRO A 387 -0.41 8.86 -1.18
N TYR A 388 0.22 7.80 -0.69
CA TYR A 388 -0.42 6.58 -0.17
C TYR A 388 -1.19 5.71 -1.16
N ALA A 389 -1.13 5.99 -2.47
CA ALA A 389 -1.74 5.13 -3.50
C ALA A 389 -1.41 3.64 -3.34
N ARG A 390 -0.18 3.31 -2.90
CA ARG A 390 0.30 1.93 -2.69
C ARG A 390 -0.45 1.17 -1.59
N TYR A 391 -1.05 1.88 -0.64
CA TYR A 391 -1.78 1.30 0.50
C TYR A 391 -3.28 1.20 0.22
N ARG A 392 -3.77 1.63 -0.96
CA ARG A 392 -5.19 1.68 -1.26
C ARG A 392 -5.80 0.28 -1.38
N GLY A 393 -6.67 -0.07 -0.42
CA GLY A 393 -7.46 -1.30 -0.38
C GLY A 393 -8.70 -1.27 -1.27
N GLY A 394 -9.40 -0.13 -1.37
CA GLY A 394 -10.64 -0.05 -2.14
C GLY A 394 -11.15 1.38 -2.37
N ILE A 395 -12.07 1.55 -3.33
CA ILE A 395 -12.78 2.82 -3.59
C ILE A 395 -14.27 2.51 -3.77
N THR A 396 -15.12 3.30 -3.13
CA THR A 396 -16.57 3.31 -3.31
C THR A 396 -17.02 4.72 -3.68
N LEU A 397 -17.95 4.83 -4.63
CA LEU A 397 -18.45 6.11 -5.14
C LEU A 397 -19.97 6.16 -4.99
N GLN A 398 -20.48 7.13 -4.25
CA GLN A 398 -21.91 7.38 -4.13
C GLN A 398 -22.31 8.49 -5.12
N THR A 399 -22.93 8.09 -6.23
CA THR A 399 -23.32 9.03 -7.29
C THR A 399 -24.81 9.05 -7.60
N GLN A 400 -25.62 8.37 -6.77
CA GLN A 400 -27.07 8.25 -6.99
C GLN A 400 -27.86 9.42 -6.38
N LYS A 401 -27.36 9.99 -5.27
CA LYS A 401 -28.02 11.10 -4.55
C LYS A 401 -26.97 12.03 -3.96
N THR A 402 -27.29 13.32 -3.91
CA THR A 402 -26.51 14.31 -3.15
C THR A 402 -26.66 14.08 -1.64
N PRO A 403 -25.59 14.22 -0.83
CA PRO A 403 -24.23 14.59 -1.22
C PRO A 403 -23.51 13.47 -1.99
N TYR A 404 -22.80 13.85 -3.05
CA TYR A 404 -21.92 12.97 -3.81
C TYR A 404 -20.67 12.66 -2.99
N ASP A 405 -20.36 11.37 -2.84
CA ASP A 405 -19.32 10.92 -1.91
C ASP A 405 -18.28 10.00 -2.56
N ILE A 406 -17.03 10.14 -2.12
CA ILE A 406 -15.94 9.22 -2.45
C ILE A 406 -15.43 8.60 -1.15
N ALA A 407 -15.56 7.30 -0.99
CA ALA A 407 -14.96 6.56 0.11
C ALA A 407 -13.75 5.77 -0.38
N VAL A 408 -12.61 5.88 0.31
CA VAL A 408 -11.36 5.18 -0.01
C VAL A 408 -10.83 4.48 1.22
N VAL A 409 -10.48 3.21 1.08
CA VAL A 409 -9.89 2.39 2.14
C VAL A 409 -8.38 2.31 1.94
N TYR A 410 -7.61 2.52 2.98
CA TYR A 410 -6.16 2.37 3.03
C TYR A 410 -5.75 1.33 4.09
N ASP A 411 -4.98 0.32 3.66
CA ASP A 411 -4.50 -0.79 4.48
C ASP A 411 -3.02 -0.57 4.84
N PHE A 412 -2.77 -0.13 6.08
CA PHE A 412 -1.44 0.11 6.66
C PHE A 412 -1.00 -1.05 7.59
N LEU A 413 -1.56 -2.26 7.39
CA LEU A 413 -1.45 -3.41 8.29
C LEU A 413 0.00 -3.87 8.61
N ASN A 414 0.99 -3.49 7.79
CA ASN A 414 2.40 -3.87 7.93
C ASN A 414 3.36 -2.66 7.94
N THR A 415 2.90 -1.48 8.36
CA THR A 415 3.73 -0.26 8.36
C THR A 415 3.68 0.49 9.68
N ASP A 416 4.83 0.98 10.15
CA ASP A 416 4.98 1.90 11.29
C ASP A 416 4.57 3.35 10.91
N THR A 417 3.58 3.52 10.04
CA THR A 417 3.14 4.85 9.60
C THR A 417 2.49 5.57 10.78
N ASP A 418 3.05 6.70 11.17
CA ASP A 418 2.47 7.58 12.20
C ASP A 418 1.04 7.97 11.78
N ARG A 419 0.09 7.70 12.67
CA ARG A 419 -1.34 7.88 12.44
C ARG A 419 -1.69 9.34 12.15
N ASP A 420 -1.01 10.28 12.79
CA ASP A 420 -1.23 11.72 12.60
C ASP A 420 -0.65 12.21 11.27
N GLN A 421 0.46 11.61 10.82
CA GLN A 421 1.06 11.89 9.53
C GLN A 421 0.17 11.37 8.38
N ALA A 422 -0.46 10.21 8.57
CA ALA A 422 -1.39 9.65 7.60
C ALA A 422 -2.59 10.57 7.38
N GLU A 423 -3.20 11.06 8.48
CA GLU A 423 -4.34 11.97 8.42
C GLU A 423 -3.99 13.29 7.71
N SER A 424 -2.83 13.88 8.00
CA SER A 424 -2.38 15.13 7.35
C SER A 424 -2.25 14.99 5.83
N THR A 425 -1.66 13.89 5.38
CA THR A 425 -1.48 13.65 3.94
C THR A 425 -2.81 13.35 3.24
N LEU A 426 -3.71 12.60 3.89
CA LEU A 426 -5.04 12.33 3.36
C LEU A 426 -5.91 13.58 3.27
N ARG A 427 -5.77 14.51 4.22
CA ARG A 427 -6.38 15.84 4.13
C ARG A 427 -5.86 16.65 2.94
N ASN A 428 -4.56 16.60 2.66
CA ASN A 428 -3.97 17.25 1.48
C ASN A 428 -4.52 16.63 0.19
N ASN A 429 -4.67 15.30 0.16
CA ASN A 429 -5.30 14.59 -0.94
C ASN A 429 -6.77 15.02 -1.14
N ALA A 430 -7.53 15.22 -0.06
CA ALA A 430 -8.92 15.71 -0.14
C ALA A 430 -9.02 17.06 -0.85
N HIS A 431 -8.15 18.03 -0.51
CA HIS A 431 -8.11 19.34 -1.18
C HIS A 431 -7.94 19.21 -2.69
N ILE A 432 -7.02 18.34 -3.11
CA ILE A 432 -6.73 18.09 -4.53
C ILE A 432 -7.93 17.45 -5.23
N ILE A 433 -8.56 16.47 -4.59
CA ILE A 433 -9.75 15.80 -5.14
C ILE A 433 -10.91 16.78 -5.29
N PHE A 434 -11.17 17.63 -4.28
CA PHE A 434 -12.22 18.66 -4.37
C PHE A 434 -11.93 19.72 -5.43
N ALA A 435 -10.67 20.05 -5.67
CA ALA A 435 -10.28 20.98 -6.72
C ALA A 435 -10.43 20.37 -8.13
N LEU A 436 -10.19 19.06 -8.29
CA LEU A 436 -10.20 18.38 -9.58
C LEU A 436 -11.55 17.77 -9.96
N ILE A 437 -12.41 17.42 -8.99
CA ILE A 437 -13.71 16.78 -9.25
C ILE A 437 -14.86 17.67 -8.81
N ASP A 438 -15.57 18.26 -9.78
CA ASP A 438 -16.43 19.42 -9.51
C ASP A 438 -17.66 19.13 -8.66
N ASN A 439 -18.20 17.91 -8.66
CA ASN A 439 -19.46 17.60 -7.98
C ASN A 439 -19.30 16.80 -6.67
N VAL A 440 -18.08 16.54 -6.18
CA VAL A 440 -17.85 15.79 -4.93
C VAL A 440 -18.10 16.69 -3.71
N ASP A 441 -19.04 16.31 -2.86
CA ASP A 441 -19.43 17.07 -1.67
C ASP A 441 -18.65 16.63 -0.42
N SER A 442 -18.40 15.33 -0.30
CA SER A 442 -17.65 14.73 0.81
C SER A 442 -16.73 13.59 0.37
N ILE A 443 -15.70 13.34 1.18
CA ILE A 443 -14.72 12.26 1.00
C ILE A 443 -14.52 11.55 2.34
N HIS A 444 -14.60 10.23 2.34
CA HIS A 444 -14.31 9.39 3.49
C HIS A 444 -13.02 8.61 3.26
N PHE A 445 -12.08 8.69 4.20
CA PHE A 445 -10.88 7.87 4.22
C PHE A 445 -10.92 6.91 5.40
N THR A 446 -10.93 5.61 5.10
CA THR A 446 -10.89 4.56 6.11
C THR A 446 -9.47 4.00 6.20
N ILE A 447 -8.85 4.17 7.35
CA ILE A 447 -7.48 3.71 7.65
C ILE A 447 -7.57 2.43 8.46
N ARG A 448 -7.02 1.33 7.94
CA ARG A 448 -6.91 0.04 8.63
C ARG A 448 -5.47 -0.20 9.05
N SER A 449 -5.26 -0.34 10.36
CA SER A 449 -3.96 -0.60 11.00
C SER A 449 -4.04 -1.88 11.84
N ALA A 450 -2.90 -2.45 12.23
CA ALA A 450 -2.85 -3.57 13.16
C ALA A 450 -3.63 -3.22 14.45
N GLY A 451 -4.85 -3.77 14.59
CA GLY A 451 -5.72 -3.62 15.76
C GLY A 451 -6.76 -2.50 15.75
N ALA A 452 -6.88 -1.67 14.70
CA ALA A 452 -7.91 -0.61 14.66
C ALA A 452 -8.28 -0.16 13.22
N GLU A 453 -9.55 0.21 13.03
CA GLU A 453 -10.09 0.86 11.83
C GLU A 453 -10.64 2.24 12.24
N ARG A 454 -10.29 3.28 11.47
CA ARG A 454 -10.80 4.64 11.69
C ARG A 454 -11.22 5.24 10.36
N THR A 455 -12.39 5.85 10.32
CA THR A 455 -12.86 6.61 9.16
C THR A 455 -12.78 8.10 9.46
N ILE A 456 -12.20 8.85 8.54
CA ILE A 456 -12.04 10.30 8.60
C ILE A 456 -12.85 10.89 7.44
N GLN A 457 -13.69 11.88 7.73
CA GLN A 457 -14.52 12.53 6.73
C GLN A 457 -14.02 13.94 6.48
N PHE A 458 -13.91 14.31 5.21
CA PHE A 458 -13.67 15.68 4.78
C PHE A 458 -14.85 16.16 3.97
N SER A 459 -15.32 17.38 4.25
CA SER A 459 -16.35 18.04 3.43
C SER A 459 -15.71 19.17 2.62
N ARG A 460 -16.22 19.40 1.41
CA ARG A 460 -15.74 20.52 0.58
C ARG A 460 -15.94 21.85 1.31
N GLN A 461 -17.12 22.05 1.90
CA GLN A 461 -17.49 23.30 2.55
C GLN A 461 -16.52 23.67 3.68
N GLU A 462 -16.03 22.69 4.43
CA GLU A 462 -15.09 22.93 5.54
C GLU A 462 -13.70 23.31 5.04
N LEU A 463 -13.14 22.55 4.09
CA LEU A 463 -11.81 22.84 3.53
C LEU A 463 -11.78 24.15 2.73
N GLN A 464 -12.89 24.47 2.06
CA GLN A 464 -13.06 25.69 1.27
C GLN A 464 -12.91 26.98 2.10
N LYS A 465 -13.23 26.97 3.39
CA LYS A 465 -13.20 28.17 4.25
C LYS A 465 -11.84 28.87 4.27
N ASN A 466 -10.76 28.13 4.05
CA ASN A 466 -9.39 28.65 4.12
C ASN A 466 -8.91 29.30 2.81
N TYR A 467 -9.77 29.31 1.78
CA TYR A 467 -9.43 29.78 0.45
C TYR A 467 -10.40 30.86 -0.01
N GLU A 468 -9.84 31.92 -0.63
CA GLU A 468 -10.61 33.09 -1.07
C GLU A 468 -11.66 32.74 -2.14
N LYS A 469 -11.27 31.90 -3.10
CA LYS A 469 -12.10 31.46 -4.22
C LYS A 469 -12.36 29.97 -4.13
N ASP A 470 -13.33 29.49 -4.90
CA ASP A 470 -13.69 28.08 -4.93
C ASP A 470 -12.48 27.18 -5.28
N LEU A 471 -12.31 26.05 -4.60
CA LEU A 471 -11.21 25.10 -4.82
C LEU A 471 -11.11 24.68 -6.30
N ARG A 472 -12.23 24.60 -7.01
CA ARG A 472 -12.29 24.27 -8.45
C ARG A 472 -11.62 25.31 -9.34
N GLU A 473 -11.61 26.57 -8.91
CA GLU A 473 -10.96 27.68 -9.62
C GLU A 473 -9.44 27.66 -9.48
N TYR A 474 -8.90 26.99 -8.47
CA TYR A 474 -7.46 26.75 -8.40
C TYR A 474 -7.02 25.72 -9.44
N ALA A 475 -7.86 24.76 -9.80
CA ALA A 475 -7.56 23.80 -10.87
C ALA A 475 -7.87 24.32 -12.29
N LYS A 476 -7.99 25.63 -12.51
CA LYS A 476 -8.29 26.18 -13.86
C LYS A 476 -7.07 26.16 -14.79
N ASP A 477 -5.87 26.32 -14.23
CA ASP A 477 -4.60 26.32 -14.96
C ASP A 477 -3.45 25.87 -14.04
N ASN A 478 -2.29 25.59 -14.65
CA ASN A 478 -1.12 25.07 -13.94
C ASN A 478 -0.59 26.03 -12.86
N LYS A 479 -0.66 27.34 -13.10
CA LYS A 479 -0.13 28.35 -12.18
C LYS A 479 -0.96 28.38 -10.90
N GLU A 480 -2.27 28.43 -11.06
CA GLU A 480 -3.23 28.51 -9.95
C GLU A 480 -3.30 27.20 -9.17
N PHE A 481 -3.13 26.07 -9.86
CA PHE A 481 -3.09 24.77 -9.20
C PHE A 481 -1.80 24.60 -8.40
N THR A 482 -0.68 25.12 -8.91
CA THR A 482 0.59 25.16 -8.17
C THR A 482 0.47 25.99 -6.89
N ILE A 483 -0.26 27.12 -6.92
CA ILE A 483 -0.53 27.93 -5.72
C ILE A 483 -1.31 27.12 -4.68
N LEU A 484 -2.33 26.35 -5.10
CA LEU A 484 -3.07 25.46 -4.20
C LEU A 484 -2.16 24.38 -3.60
N LEU A 485 -1.37 23.68 -4.41
CA LEU A 485 -0.48 22.63 -3.92
C LEU A 485 0.54 23.18 -2.92
N ASN A 486 1.08 24.37 -3.18
CA ASN A 486 1.98 25.05 -2.27
C ASN A 486 1.26 25.45 -0.97
N SER A 487 0.01 25.92 -1.01
CA SER A 487 -0.74 26.26 0.20
C SER A 487 -1.00 25.07 1.13
N LEU A 488 -0.95 23.82 0.65
CA LEU A 488 -1.01 22.64 1.52
C LEU A 488 0.19 22.56 2.49
N ARG A 489 1.32 23.19 2.11
CA ARG A 489 2.54 23.31 2.92
C ARG A 489 2.56 24.56 3.82
N LEU A 490 1.52 25.38 3.76
CA LEU A 490 1.32 26.57 4.59
C LEU A 490 0.41 26.23 5.77
N LYS A 491 0.97 26.24 6.98
CA LYS A 491 0.23 26.09 8.23
C LYS A 491 0.11 27.44 8.92
N ILE A 492 -1.04 27.71 9.52
CA ILE A 492 -1.28 28.96 10.24
C ILE A 492 -1.46 28.64 11.71
N LEU A 493 -0.74 29.38 12.56
CA LEU A 493 -0.91 29.36 13.99
C LEU A 493 -1.68 30.62 14.41
N ALA A 494 -2.77 30.44 15.15
CA ALA A 494 -3.56 31.53 15.71
C ALA A 494 -3.67 31.42 17.24
N TYR A 495 -3.44 32.54 17.94
CA TYR A 495 -3.52 32.62 19.40
C TYR A 495 -3.85 34.05 19.85
N PRO A 496 -4.68 34.29 20.88
CA PRO A 496 -5.56 33.32 21.55
C PRO A 496 -6.73 32.89 20.66
N PRO A 497 -7.48 31.82 21.01
CA PRO A 497 -8.68 31.42 20.26
C PRO A 497 -9.77 32.51 20.27
N LYS A 498 -9.82 33.28 21.36
CA LYS A 498 -10.79 34.35 21.60
C LYS A 498 -10.08 35.61 22.05
N TYR A 499 -10.49 36.74 21.49
CA TYR A 499 -9.89 38.04 21.77
C TYR A 499 -10.97 39.11 21.95
N THR A 500 -10.71 40.06 22.83
CA THR A 500 -11.46 41.32 22.92
C THR A 500 -10.48 42.46 23.22
N PRO A 501 -10.69 43.68 22.68
CA PRO A 501 -9.80 44.83 22.89
C PRO A 501 -9.51 45.20 24.35
N VAL A 502 -10.34 44.74 25.30
CA VAL A 502 -10.14 44.98 26.74
C VAL A 502 -9.19 43.98 27.41
N MET A 503 -8.73 42.94 26.70
CA MET A 503 -7.72 42.00 27.21
C MET A 503 -6.33 42.67 27.24
N SER A 504 -5.67 42.67 28.40
CA SER A 504 -4.34 43.27 28.59
C SER A 504 -3.17 42.33 28.28
N SER A 505 -3.43 41.04 28.11
CA SER A 505 -2.39 40.01 27.91
C SER A 505 -1.86 39.90 26.47
N THR A 506 -2.58 40.45 25.49
CA THR A 506 -2.17 40.47 24.07
C THR A 506 -2.83 41.65 23.35
N PRO A 507 -2.14 42.33 22.42
CA PRO A 507 -2.72 43.44 21.66
C PRO A 507 -3.69 43.00 20.55
N GLY A 508 -3.87 41.70 20.33
CA GLY A 508 -4.70 41.14 19.27
C GLY A 508 -4.61 39.61 19.17
N ILE A 509 -5.31 39.04 18.19
CA ILE A 509 -5.13 37.66 17.74
C ILE A 509 -3.81 37.60 16.96
N ARG A 510 -2.80 36.95 17.54
CA ARG A 510 -1.53 36.64 16.89
C ARG A 510 -1.76 35.62 15.77
N ILE A 511 -1.28 35.95 14.58
CA ILE A 511 -1.31 35.09 13.39
C ILE A 511 0.13 34.90 12.92
N LEU A 512 0.58 33.65 12.90
CA LEU A 512 1.92 33.27 12.42
C LEU A 512 1.78 32.26 11.28
N ALA A 513 2.45 32.56 10.17
CA ALA A 513 2.51 31.69 9.00
C ALA A 513 3.77 30.81 9.08
N GLN A 514 3.59 29.49 8.98
CA GLN A 514 4.68 28.51 8.90
C GLN A 514 4.60 27.82 7.53
N TYR A 515 5.58 28.08 6.68
CA TYR A 515 5.59 27.59 5.31
C TYR A 515 6.75 26.62 5.07
N GLN A 516 6.43 25.38 4.68
CA GLN A 516 7.40 24.35 4.33
C GLN A 516 7.72 24.38 2.82
N GLY A 517 8.22 25.52 2.35
CA GLY A 517 8.60 25.74 0.96
C GLY A 517 9.52 26.95 0.81
N SER A 518 9.88 27.31 -0.42
CA SER A 518 10.69 28.50 -0.66
C SER A 518 9.82 29.75 -0.79
N ALA A 519 9.97 30.70 0.13
CA ALA A 519 9.41 32.05 0.03
C ALA A 519 10.34 33.04 0.73
N ASP A 520 10.44 34.26 0.19
CA ASP A 520 11.32 35.30 0.71
C ASP A 520 10.57 36.17 1.74
N ARG A 521 9.26 36.34 1.53
CA ARG A 521 8.41 37.25 2.31
C ARG A 521 7.00 36.67 2.50
N VAL A 522 6.30 37.19 3.50
CA VAL A 522 4.90 36.94 3.77
C VAL A 522 4.13 38.27 3.78
N GLN A 523 3.02 38.31 3.06
CA GLN A 523 2.10 39.43 3.04
C GLN A 523 0.86 39.08 3.87
N TYR A 524 0.53 39.94 4.83
CA TYR A 524 -0.69 39.87 5.60
C TYR A 524 -1.64 40.98 5.13
N SER A 525 -2.91 40.65 4.92
CA SER A 525 -3.95 41.63 4.55
C SER A 525 -5.23 41.31 5.30
N ALA A 526 -5.74 42.28 6.06
CA ALA A 526 -7.00 42.16 6.77
C ALA A 526 -8.10 42.90 6.01
N ALA A 527 -9.27 42.27 5.83
CA ALA A 527 -10.43 42.92 5.21
C ALA A 527 -11.01 44.04 6.08
N SER A 528 -10.81 43.93 7.40
CA SER A 528 -11.27 44.85 8.44
C SER A 528 -10.33 44.77 9.65
N GLY A 529 -10.46 45.71 10.59
CA GLY A 529 -9.55 45.81 11.73
C GLY A 529 -8.16 46.33 11.33
N LYS A 530 -7.20 46.20 12.24
CA LYS A 530 -5.81 46.63 12.04
C LYS A 530 -4.86 45.50 12.36
N LEU A 531 -3.80 45.41 11.56
CA LEU A 531 -2.62 44.61 11.82
C LEU A 531 -1.66 45.42 12.67
N LEU A 532 -1.09 44.75 13.68
CA LEU A 532 -0.20 45.34 14.67
C LEU A 532 1.06 44.48 14.79
N SER A 533 2.17 45.11 15.15
CA SER A 533 3.38 44.45 15.65
C SER A 533 3.43 44.55 17.17
N TRP A 534 3.96 43.54 17.84
CA TRP A 534 4.18 43.59 19.29
C TRP A 534 5.61 43.18 19.63
N ASP A 535 6.31 44.04 20.35
CA ASP A 535 7.60 43.72 20.96
C ASP A 535 7.36 43.23 22.39
N ASN A 536 7.53 41.92 22.60
CA ASN A 536 7.31 41.28 23.90
C ASN A 536 8.31 41.74 24.98
N THR A 537 9.46 42.32 24.60
CA THR A 537 10.48 42.75 25.57
C THR A 537 10.22 44.16 26.09
N SER A 538 9.77 45.06 25.20
CA SER A 538 9.47 46.45 25.56
C SER A 538 7.98 46.72 25.82
N GLY A 539 7.11 45.78 25.46
CA GLY A 539 5.65 45.92 25.51
C GLY A 539 5.08 46.88 24.46
N LYS A 540 5.91 47.42 23.56
CA LYS A 540 5.48 48.40 22.56
C LYS A 540 4.66 47.75 21.45
N VAL A 541 3.54 48.39 21.11
CA VAL A 541 2.66 47.99 20.01
C VAL A 541 2.83 48.99 18.85
N GLY A 542 3.13 48.48 17.67
CA GLY A 542 3.26 49.26 16.43
C GLY A 542 2.08 49.02 15.51
N ALA A 543 1.57 50.07 14.86
CA ALA A 543 0.49 49.93 13.87
C ALA A 543 1.06 49.62 12.49
N LEU A 544 0.56 48.55 11.85
CA LEU A 544 0.98 48.11 10.50
C LEU A 544 -0.08 48.42 9.43
N GLY A 545 -1.26 48.91 9.82
CA GLY A 545 -2.36 49.24 8.90
C GLY A 545 -3.25 48.03 8.58
N THR A 546 -3.84 48.00 7.39
CA THR A 546 -4.70 46.89 6.93
C THR A 546 -3.94 45.85 6.10
N GLY A 547 -2.72 46.16 5.65
CA GLY A 547 -1.87 45.23 4.92
C GLY A 547 -0.39 45.54 5.13
N VAL A 548 0.42 44.48 5.25
CA VAL A 548 1.87 44.60 5.52
C VAL A 548 2.62 43.43 4.89
N GLU A 549 3.82 43.69 4.40
CA GLU A 549 4.75 42.69 3.88
C GLU A 549 5.96 42.58 4.81
N LEU A 550 6.23 41.36 5.27
CA LEU A 550 7.23 41.07 6.30
C LEU A 550 8.12 39.89 5.87
N PRO A 551 9.30 39.72 6.48
CA PRO A 551 10.07 38.49 6.35
C PRO A 551 9.25 37.27 6.78
N ILE A 552 9.50 36.12 6.16
CA ILE A 552 8.87 34.85 6.55
C ILE A 552 9.04 34.54 8.05
N ASN A 553 8.09 33.81 8.63
CA ASN A 553 8.03 33.48 10.06
C ASN A 553 7.90 34.69 11.01
N THR A 554 7.55 35.87 10.49
CA THR A 554 7.23 37.05 11.31
C THR A 554 5.73 37.05 11.66
N PRO A 555 5.34 37.06 12.95
CA PRO A 555 3.94 37.11 13.33
C PRO A 555 3.35 38.52 13.18
N VAL A 556 2.04 38.60 12.99
CA VAL A 556 1.24 39.84 13.11
C VAL A 556 0.14 39.66 14.15
N TYR A 557 -0.37 40.75 14.69
CA TYR A 557 -1.49 40.75 15.63
C TYR A 557 -2.67 41.47 14.98
N TRP A 558 -3.77 40.76 14.79
CA TRP A 558 -5.01 41.33 14.28
C TRP A 558 -5.89 41.79 15.45
N SER A 559 -6.38 43.03 15.39
CA SER A 559 -7.26 43.61 16.39
C SER A 559 -8.23 44.58 15.75
N GLN A 560 -9.44 44.68 16.31
CA GLN A 560 -10.47 45.60 15.86
C GLN A 560 -11.03 46.37 17.05
N LEU A 561 -11.02 47.70 16.97
CA LEU A 561 -11.47 48.58 18.06
C LEU A 561 -12.99 48.75 18.11
N GLU A 562 -13.66 48.66 16.96
CA GLU A 562 -15.11 48.82 16.84
C GLU A 562 -15.80 47.46 16.75
N TYR A 563 -16.77 47.21 17.64
CA TYR A 563 -17.53 45.97 17.63
C TYR A 563 -18.50 45.94 16.44
N PRO A 564 -18.36 44.98 15.53
CA PRO A 564 -19.28 44.81 14.41
C PRO A 564 -20.61 44.20 14.90
N LYS A 565 -21.55 43.98 13.97
CA LYS A 565 -22.80 43.26 14.30
C LYS A 565 -22.50 41.82 14.69
N ASP A 566 -23.27 41.27 15.64
CA ASP A 566 -23.16 39.87 16.04
C ASP A 566 -23.26 38.94 14.81
N GLY A 567 -22.38 37.94 14.77
CA GLY A 567 -22.22 37.03 13.64
C GLY A 567 -21.40 37.56 12.46
N SER A 568 -20.78 38.76 12.55
CA SER A 568 -19.89 39.23 11.48
C SER A 568 -18.66 38.32 11.35
N LEU A 569 -18.18 38.21 10.11
CA LEU A 569 -17.08 37.34 9.75
C LEU A 569 -15.97 38.19 9.14
N GLU A 570 -14.87 38.31 9.86
CA GLU A 570 -13.68 39.03 9.44
C GLU A 570 -12.65 38.06 8.87
N THR A 571 -11.82 38.54 7.94
CA THR A 571 -10.83 37.70 7.27
C THR A 571 -9.45 38.33 7.30
N VAL A 572 -8.46 37.51 7.64
CA VAL A 572 -7.05 37.85 7.50
C VAL A 572 -6.44 36.91 6.49
N ARG A 573 -6.00 37.49 5.36
CA ARG A 573 -5.32 36.79 4.27
C ARG A 573 -3.83 36.75 4.53
N ILE A 574 -3.22 35.61 4.23
CA ILE A 574 -1.80 35.33 4.35
C ILE A 574 -1.32 34.83 2.99
N THR A 575 -0.43 35.59 2.37
CA THR A 575 0.10 35.32 1.04
C THR A 575 1.62 35.17 1.11
N MET A 576 2.13 34.01 0.71
CA MET A 576 3.56 33.76 0.62
C MET A 576 4.10 34.27 -0.71
N MET A 577 5.21 35.00 -0.67
CA MET A 577 5.81 35.67 -1.82
C MET A 577 7.23 35.18 -2.07
N LYS A 578 7.56 34.90 -3.33
CA LYS A 578 8.92 34.58 -3.79
C LYS A 578 9.20 35.37 -5.06
N ASN A 579 10.31 36.11 -5.12
CA ASN A 579 10.65 36.95 -6.28
C ASN A 579 9.48 37.86 -6.76
N ASN A 580 8.74 38.47 -5.83
CA ASN A 580 7.52 39.27 -6.08
C ASN A 580 6.34 38.51 -6.72
N GLU A 581 6.38 37.19 -6.79
CA GLU A 581 5.24 36.37 -7.23
C GLU A 581 4.58 35.66 -6.05
N LYS A 582 3.25 35.53 -6.14
CA LYS A 582 2.44 34.76 -5.19
C LYS A 582 2.74 33.26 -5.36
N VAL A 583 3.22 32.60 -4.31
CA VAL A 583 3.52 31.16 -4.33
C VAL A 583 2.55 30.31 -3.51
N ALA A 584 1.93 30.84 -2.47
CA ALA A 584 0.92 30.17 -1.66
C ALA A 584 0.00 31.19 -1.00
N GLU A 585 -1.23 30.82 -0.68
CA GLU A 585 -2.19 31.70 -0.03
C GLU A 585 -3.18 30.91 0.82
N LYS A 586 -3.51 31.43 1.99
CA LYS A 586 -4.60 30.96 2.87
C LYS A 586 -5.22 32.14 3.59
N GLN A 587 -6.39 31.94 4.18
CA GLN A 587 -7.05 32.93 5.03
C GLN A 587 -7.45 32.34 6.38
N VAL A 588 -7.48 33.19 7.40
CA VAL A 588 -8.05 32.92 8.71
C VAL A 588 -9.37 33.65 8.82
N MET A 589 -10.41 32.94 9.24
CA MET A 589 -11.74 33.50 9.48
C MET A 589 -11.91 33.78 10.96
N ILE A 590 -12.38 34.98 11.31
CA ILE A 590 -12.57 35.43 12.68
C ILE A 590 -14.01 35.91 12.82
N ARG A 591 -14.80 35.22 13.65
CA ARG A 591 -16.21 35.55 13.89
C ARG A 591 -16.36 36.37 15.15
N PHE A 592 -17.18 37.42 15.10
CA PHE A 592 -17.63 38.11 16.29
C PHE A 592 -18.90 37.43 16.85
N ASP A 593 -18.86 36.99 18.11
CA ASP A 593 -19.97 36.28 18.79
C ASP A 593 -20.78 37.19 19.74
N GLY A 594 -20.68 38.51 19.55
CA GLY A 594 -21.33 39.51 20.39
C GLY A 594 -20.50 39.92 21.61
N SER A 595 -19.51 39.13 22.02
CA SER A 595 -18.62 39.45 23.15
C SER A 595 -17.12 39.34 22.80
N TYR A 596 -16.76 38.39 21.95
CA TYR A 596 -15.39 38.07 21.57
C TYR A 596 -15.25 37.90 20.06
N PHE A 597 -14.07 38.24 19.57
CA PHE A 597 -13.58 37.80 18.28
C PHE A 597 -13.01 36.39 18.44
N THR A 598 -13.63 35.40 17.82
CA THR A 598 -13.26 33.99 17.90
C THR A 598 -12.70 33.53 16.56
N VAL A 599 -11.53 32.90 16.56
CA VAL A 599 -10.97 32.27 15.36
C VAL A 599 -11.82 31.04 15.01
N GLU A 600 -12.31 30.97 13.78
CA GLU A 600 -13.05 29.79 13.32
C GLU A 600 -12.14 28.56 13.23
N PRO A 601 -12.54 27.42 13.80
CA PRO A 601 -11.81 26.17 13.65
C PRO A 601 -11.69 25.79 12.17
N SER A 602 -10.49 25.39 11.79
CA SER A 602 -10.22 24.85 10.47
C SER A 602 -8.98 23.97 10.50
N TYR A 603 -8.93 22.94 9.64
CA TYR A 603 -7.86 21.94 9.69
C TYR A 603 -6.44 22.51 9.49
N ASP A 604 -6.30 23.62 8.77
CA ASP A 604 -5.00 24.25 8.50
C ASP A 604 -4.64 25.37 9.49
N VAL A 605 -5.57 25.71 10.39
CA VAL A 605 -5.40 26.74 11.41
C VAL A 605 -5.26 26.07 12.76
N LEU A 606 -4.02 26.00 13.26
CA LEU A 606 -3.76 25.52 14.61
C LEU A 606 -4.12 26.62 15.61
N ILE A 607 -5.24 26.44 16.29
CA ILE A 607 -5.67 27.30 17.39
C ILE A 607 -5.11 26.70 18.69
N THR A 608 -4.43 27.52 19.48
CA THR A 608 -3.85 27.08 20.77
C THR A 608 -4.21 28.06 21.88
N ASP A 609 -4.18 27.61 23.13
CA ASP A 609 -4.29 28.42 24.35
C ASP A 609 -2.92 28.68 25.00
N ASN A 610 -1.86 28.06 24.50
CA ASN A 610 -0.54 28.11 25.11
C ASN A 610 0.39 29.08 24.38
N VAL A 611 0.85 30.10 25.10
CA VAL A 611 1.91 31.06 24.72
C VAL A 611 3.27 30.38 24.44
N LYS A 612 3.43 29.07 24.73
CA LYS A 612 4.67 28.29 24.54
C LYS A 612 4.98 27.92 23.07
N LEU A 613 4.74 28.82 22.14
CA LEU A 613 5.41 28.84 20.83
C LEU A 613 6.27 30.11 20.80
N GLN A 614 7.23 30.16 21.74
CA GLN A 614 8.39 31.05 21.60
C GLN A 614 9.12 30.64 20.31
N SER A 615 9.58 31.67 19.60
CA SER A 615 10.47 31.62 18.43
C SER A 615 11.38 30.38 18.40
N ASN A 616 11.20 29.49 17.41
CA ASN A 616 12.10 28.35 17.14
C ASN A 616 13.47 28.78 16.57
N TYR A 617 13.98 29.93 17.00
CA TYR A 617 15.35 30.35 16.74
C TYR A 617 16.09 30.19 18.05
N ALA A 618 16.66 29.00 18.27
CA ALA A 618 17.59 28.82 19.38
C ALA A 618 18.84 29.67 19.09
N GLN A 619 19.27 30.45 20.08
CA GLN A 619 20.42 31.36 19.95
C GLN A 619 21.76 30.62 20.13
N SER A 620 21.70 29.40 20.67
CA SER A 620 22.85 28.51 20.82
C SER A 620 22.53 27.09 20.34
N LEU A 621 23.56 26.34 19.98
CA LEU A 621 23.41 24.92 19.60
C LEU A 621 22.88 24.08 20.77
N ASP A 622 23.29 24.39 22.00
CA ASP A 622 22.87 23.71 23.22
C ASP A 622 21.35 23.84 23.44
N GLU A 623 20.84 25.07 23.33
CA GLU A 623 19.40 25.35 23.37
C GLU A 623 18.65 24.66 22.22
N ALA A 624 19.23 24.63 21.02
CA ALA A 624 18.63 23.99 19.86
C ALA A 624 18.48 22.48 20.05
N VAL A 625 19.50 21.83 20.63
CA VAL A 625 19.50 20.40 20.99
C VAL A 625 18.48 20.13 22.09
N SER A 626 18.45 20.94 23.14
CA SER A 626 17.47 20.84 24.24
C SER A 626 16.03 20.89 23.71
N LEU A 627 15.73 21.88 22.86
CA LEU A 627 14.42 22.04 22.24
C LEU A 627 14.07 20.87 21.31
N ALA A 628 15.03 20.38 20.52
CA ALA A 628 14.82 19.24 19.64
C ALA A 628 14.42 17.98 20.43
N ILE A 629 15.11 17.70 21.54
CA ILE A 629 14.83 16.53 22.39
C ILE A 629 13.47 16.66 23.07
N LYS A 630 13.13 17.83 23.64
CA LYS A 630 11.81 18.07 24.25
C LYS A 630 10.66 17.90 23.26
N ASN A 631 10.85 18.33 22.01
CA ASN A 631 9.85 18.21 20.96
C ASN A 631 9.65 16.76 20.48
N GLN A 632 10.66 15.91 20.61
CA GLN A 632 10.58 14.49 20.26
C GLN A 632 9.80 13.65 21.30
N GLY A 633 9.61 14.16 22.51
CA GLY A 633 9.00 13.44 23.64
C GLY A 633 7.52 13.04 23.53
N LYS A 634 6.90 13.16 22.34
CA LYS A 634 5.47 12.85 22.11
C LYS A 634 5.12 11.36 22.25
N GLY A 635 6.10 10.47 22.14
CA GLY A 635 5.93 9.01 22.29
C GLY A 635 5.90 8.50 23.74
N TYR A 636 6.19 9.36 24.73
CA TYR A 636 6.22 8.97 26.14
C TYR A 636 4.92 9.32 26.85
N GLY A 637 4.61 8.57 27.91
CA GLY A 637 3.44 8.85 28.77
C GLY A 637 3.55 10.25 29.35
N LYS A 638 2.51 11.07 29.18
CA LYS A 638 2.52 12.46 29.65
C LYS A 638 2.67 12.50 31.17
N GLY A 639 3.65 13.27 31.63
CA GLY A 639 3.74 13.72 33.02
C GLY A 639 3.40 15.20 33.13
N GLU A 640 3.76 15.78 34.27
CA GLU A 640 3.46 17.17 34.60
C GLU A 640 4.40 18.15 33.88
N VAL A 641 5.70 17.82 33.80
CA VAL A 641 6.69 18.63 33.08
C VAL A 641 7.61 17.77 32.23
N ALA A 642 7.88 18.21 31.00
CA ALA A 642 8.87 17.61 30.12
C ALA A 642 10.26 18.19 30.43
N THR A 643 11.22 17.29 30.63
CA THR A 643 12.64 17.60 30.85
C THR A 643 13.49 16.82 29.87
N GLU A 644 14.72 17.27 29.68
CA GLU A 644 15.70 16.57 28.87
C GLU A 644 17.06 16.63 29.54
N GLY A 645 17.95 15.74 29.13
CA GLY A 645 19.37 15.92 29.34
C GLY A 645 20.11 15.53 28.07
N HIS A 646 21.19 16.22 27.76
CA HIS A 646 22.03 15.91 26.60
C HIS A 646 23.50 16.15 26.86
N LEU A 647 24.33 15.46 26.07
CA LEU A 647 25.77 15.65 25.97
C LEU A 647 26.12 15.75 24.48
N ILE A 648 26.62 16.89 24.04
CA ILE A 648 27.16 17.05 22.68
C ILE A 648 28.57 16.47 22.68
N LEU A 649 28.77 15.35 21.97
CA LEU A 649 30.05 14.65 21.86
C LEU A 649 30.95 15.26 20.78
N ASP A 650 30.35 15.67 19.67
CA ASP A 650 31.05 16.24 18.52
C ASP A 650 30.08 16.99 17.61
N THR A 651 30.61 17.85 16.75
CA THR A 651 29.82 18.61 15.77
C THR A 651 30.51 18.62 14.41
N GLU A 652 29.72 18.47 13.34
CA GLU A 652 30.15 18.61 11.96
C GLU A 652 29.39 19.79 11.32
N GLU A 653 30.10 20.80 10.82
CA GLU A 653 29.51 21.97 10.15
C GLU A 653 29.92 22.01 8.67
N LYS A 654 28.94 22.07 7.77
CA LYS A 654 29.15 22.18 6.32
C LYS A 654 27.98 22.93 5.67
N ASP A 655 28.26 23.96 4.88
CA ASP A 655 27.27 24.70 4.08
C ASP A 655 26.04 25.17 4.91
N GLN A 656 26.27 25.81 6.06
CA GLN A 656 25.23 26.25 7.01
C GLN A 656 24.40 25.13 7.66
N LEU A 657 24.79 23.86 7.48
CA LEU A 657 24.24 22.71 8.17
C LEU A 657 25.15 22.31 9.32
N ILE A 658 24.57 22.11 10.50
CA ILE A 658 25.28 21.67 11.70
C ILE A 658 24.69 20.35 12.15
N LYS A 659 25.52 19.32 12.18
CA LYS A 659 25.19 18.00 12.70
C LYS A 659 25.83 17.85 14.07
N ALA A 660 25.01 17.72 15.10
CA ALA A 660 25.43 17.45 16.47
C ALA A 660 25.30 15.95 16.76
N TYR A 661 26.41 15.34 17.19
CA TYR A 661 26.45 13.97 17.69
C TYR A 661 26.27 14.01 19.20
N THR A 662 25.19 13.45 19.72
CA THR A 662 24.83 13.60 21.12
C THR A 662 24.50 12.27 21.80
N ILE A 663 24.55 12.27 23.13
CA ILE A 663 23.84 11.30 23.96
C ILE A 663 22.74 12.08 24.65
N SER A 664 21.48 11.70 24.41
CA SER A 664 20.31 12.42 24.92
C SER A 664 19.40 11.51 25.73
N SER A 665 18.66 12.11 26.66
CA SER A 665 17.62 11.46 27.44
C SER A 665 16.45 12.42 27.58
N PHE A 666 15.24 11.90 27.41
CA PHE A 666 14.00 12.63 27.64
C PHE A 666 13.34 12.10 28.92
N GLY A 667 12.64 12.96 29.66
CA GLY A 667 11.91 12.57 30.87
C GLY A 667 10.72 13.45 31.20
N TYR A 668 9.55 12.84 31.36
CA TYR A 668 8.41 13.44 32.02
C TYR A 668 8.50 13.23 33.53
N PHE A 669 8.36 14.32 34.29
CA PHE A 669 8.32 14.29 35.74
C PHE A 669 6.90 14.44 36.27
N GLY A 670 6.62 13.77 37.38
CA GLY A 670 5.35 13.80 38.09
C GLY A 670 5.54 13.35 39.53
N PHE A 671 4.52 13.55 40.37
CA PHE A 671 4.58 13.12 41.76
C PHE A 671 4.22 11.65 41.90
N GLU A 672 5.10 10.86 42.52
CA GLU A 672 4.84 9.52 43.02
C GLU A 672 5.30 9.45 44.48
N ASN A 673 4.42 9.04 45.41
CA ASN A 673 4.71 8.98 46.86
C ASN A 673 5.28 10.29 47.45
N GLY A 674 4.85 11.45 46.94
CA GLY A 674 5.33 12.76 47.39
C GLY A 674 6.73 13.16 46.87
N ILE A 675 7.38 12.30 46.08
CA ILE A 675 8.65 12.58 45.38
C ILE A 675 8.32 13.00 43.95
N PHE A 676 8.94 14.08 43.48
CA PHE A 676 8.82 14.51 42.08
C PHE A 676 9.82 13.74 41.22
N THR A 677 9.35 12.68 40.57
CA THR A 677 10.22 11.70 39.90
C THR A 677 9.91 11.56 38.42
N LYS A 678 10.83 10.94 37.69
CA LYS A 678 10.68 10.62 36.27
C LYS A 678 9.67 9.48 36.11
N VAL A 679 8.44 9.82 35.73
CA VAL A 679 7.32 8.87 35.55
C VAL A 679 7.29 8.23 34.17
N SER A 680 7.92 8.86 33.18
CA SER A 680 8.08 8.33 31.82
C SER A 680 9.28 8.95 31.13
N GLY A 681 9.90 8.25 30.18
CA GLY A 681 11.01 8.80 29.40
C GLY A 681 11.97 7.72 28.90
N SER A 682 13.14 8.16 28.44
CA SER A 682 14.20 7.30 27.93
C SER A 682 15.41 7.21 28.86
N GLY A 683 16.22 6.16 28.68
CA GLY A 683 17.59 6.11 29.19
C GLY A 683 18.53 7.06 28.42
N ALA A 684 19.82 6.75 28.40
CA ALA A 684 20.78 7.42 27.51
C ALA A 684 20.66 6.83 26.10
N ILE A 685 20.24 7.65 25.13
CA ILE A 685 20.11 7.27 23.73
C ILE A 685 21.15 8.06 22.93
N PRO A 686 22.05 7.40 22.16
CA PRO A 686 22.88 8.09 21.18
C PRO A 686 22.00 8.71 20.10
N THR A 687 22.07 10.01 19.85
CA THR A 687 21.26 10.67 18.83
C THR A 687 22.08 11.60 17.94
N VAL A 688 21.68 11.71 16.68
CA VAL A 688 22.29 12.64 15.71
C VAL A 688 21.24 13.66 15.30
N ILE A 689 21.52 14.92 15.58
CA ILE A 689 20.57 16.02 15.36
C ILE A 689 21.19 16.99 14.34
N THR A 690 20.47 17.28 13.27
CA THR A 690 20.91 18.18 12.21
C THR A 690 20.09 19.46 12.20
N PHE A 691 20.77 20.60 12.16
CA PHE A 691 20.21 21.94 12.17
C PHE A 691 20.66 22.71 10.91
N SER A 692 19.84 23.67 10.47
CA SER A 692 20.29 24.78 9.62
C SER A 692 20.62 25.97 10.51
N LYS A 693 21.73 26.65 10.24
CA LYS A 693 22.14 27.87 10.90
C LYS A 693 22.04 29.04 9.93
N ASN A 694 21.22 30.03 10.24
CA ASN A 694 21.05 31.19 9.37
C ASN A 694 22.20 32.21 9.55
N ASP A 695 22.19 33.27 8.72
CA ASP A 695 23.21 34.33 8.74
C ASP A 695 23.25 35.13 10.06
N LYS A 696 22.21 35.01 10.90
CA LYS A 696 22.15 35.59 12.25
C LYS A 696 22.68 34.65 13.35
N GLY A 697 23.09 33.44 12.98
CA GLY A 697 23.59 32.42 13.91
C GLY A 697 22.49 31.62 14.61
N GLU A 698 21.23 31.72 14.16
CA GLU A 698 20.09 31.05 14.76
C GLU A 698 19.91 29.63 14.19
N TYR A 699 19.57 28.67 15.05
CA TYR A 699 19.46 27.26 14.68
C TYR A 699 18.01 26.84 14.44
N THR A 700 17.76 26.15 13.32
CA THR A 700 16.47 25.53 12.98
C THR A 700 16.64 24.02 12.81
N LEU A 701 15.84 23.23 13.53
CA LEU A 701 15.88 21.76 13.45
C LEU A 701 15.49 21.27 12.04
N LEU A 702 16.35 20.48 11.42
CA LEU A 702 16.08 19.81 10.13
C LEU A 702 15.80 18.31 10.30
N GLN A 703 16.56 17.66 11.18
CA GLN A 703 16.48 16.22 11.35
C GLN A 703 16.89 15.79 12.75
N TYR A 704 16.19 14.80 13.30
CA TYR A 704 16.51 14.13 14.56
C TYR A 704 16.56 12.62 14.28
N GLN A 705 17.66 11.95 14.63
CA GLN A 705 17.89 10.53 14.35
C GLN A 705 18.24 9.78 15.63
N GLU A 706 17.59 8.63 15.85
CA GLU A 706 17.89 7.67 16.92
C GLU A 706 18.31 6.31 16.31
N PRO A 707 19.15 5.51 17.00
CA PRO A 707 19.50 4.17 16.58
C PRO A 707 18.29 3.24 16.62
N MET A 708 18.36 2.17 15.82
CA MET A 708 17.37 1.08 15.87
C MET A 708 17.45 0.36 17.22
N ASP A 709 16.35 -0.26 17.65
CA ASP A 709 16.33 -1.08 18.86
C ASP A 709 16.73 -2.55 18.59
N GLY A 710 16.84 -3.34 19.66
CA GLY A 710 17.06 -4.77 19.60
C GLY A 710 18.30 -5.20 18.80
N GLY A 711 18.12 -6.18 17.91
CA GLY A 711 19.22 -6.78 17.13
C GLY A 711 19.88 -5.84 16.12
N GLY A 712 19.26 -4.68 15.80
CA GLY A 712 19.80 -3.68 14.88
C GLY A 712 20.59 -2.56 15.56
N TYR A 713 20.60 -2.49 16.89
CA TYR A 713 21.17 -1.36 17.64
C TYR A 713 22.64 -1.10 17.31
N LEU A 714 23.50 -2.11 17.40
CA LEU A 714 24.94 -1.96 17.19
C LEU A 714 25.30 -1.44 15.79
N GLU A 715 24.66 -1.96 14.75
CA GLU A 715 24.96 -1.57 13.37
C GLU A 715 24.41 -0.18 13.03
N SER A 716 23.24 0.18 13.57
CA SER A 716 22.67 1.52 13.39
C SER A 716 23.55 2.61 14.04
N VAL A 717 24.06 2.38 15.24
CA VAL A 717 24.99 3.31 15.92
C VAL A 717 26.28 3.49 15.12
N LYS A 718 26.86 2.41 14.57
CA LYS A 718 28.08 2.50 13.73
C LYS A 718 27.87 3.27 12.44
N LYS A 719 26.66 3.22 11.85
CA LYS A 719 26.29 3.96 10.64
C LYS A 719 26.07 5.45 10.93
N MET A 720 25.47 5.76 12.09
CA MET A 720 25.14 7.13 12.49
C MET A 720 26.36 7.92 12.98
N PHE A 721 27.24 7.30 13.78
CA PHE A 721 28.35 7.98 14.45
C PHE A 721 29.69 7.73 13.75
N PRO A 722 30.58 8.73 13.67
CA PRO A 722 31.95 8.51 13.21
C PRO A 722 32.70 7.56 14.15
N ARG A 723 33.61 6.76 13.59
CA ARG A 723 34.33 5.69 14.32
C ARG A 723 35.00 6.13 15.61
N LYS A 724 35.44 7.39 15.69
CA LYS A 724 36.08 7.99 16.88
C LYS A 724 35.14 8.09 18.09
N LEU A 725 33.82 8.14 17.87
CA LEU A 725 32.82 8.28 18.94
C LEU A 725 32.23 6.94 19.40
N TRP A 726 32.53 5.82 18.70
CA TRP A 726 31.91 4.52 19.00
C TRP A 726 32.15 4.06 20.44
N SER A 727 33.33 4.33 21.01
CA SER A 727 33.62 4.02 22.41
C SER A 727 32.77 4.82 23.38
N ASP A 728 32.35 6.03 23.02
CA ASP A 728 31.54 6.89 23.89
C ASP A 728 30.07 6.49 23.87
N VAL A 729 29.53 6.13 22.71
CA VAL A 729 28.10 5.83 22.55
C VAL A 729 27.73 4.35 22.75
N LEU A 730 28.68 3.42 22.64
CA LEU A 730 28.44 1.99 22.85
C LEU A 730 28.74 1.53 24.29
N THR A 731 29.28 2.41 25.14
CA THR A 731 29.50 2.09 26.55
C THR A 731 28.21 2.27 27.33
N GLU A 732 27.66 1.16 27.86
CA GLU A 732 26.40 1.17 28.60
C GLU A 732 26.45 2.11 29.82
N GLY A 733 25.43 2.96 29.96
CA GLY A 733 25.29 3.90 31.07
C GLY A 733 26.24 5.11 31.07
N LYS A 734 27.16 5.22 30.09
CA LYS A 734 28.09 6.36 30.01
C LYS A 734 27.32 7.67 29.78
N GLY A 735 27.60 8.67 30.62
CA GLY A 735 26.96 9.98 30.55
C GLY A 735 25.56 10.05 31.19
N TYR A 736 24.87 8.93 31.42
CA TYR A 736 23.51 8.92 31.97
C TYR A 736 23.36 9.63 33.33
N PRO A 737 24.30 9.50 34.30
CA PRO A 737 24.23 10.26 35.55
C PRO A 737 24.20 11.78 35.34
N GLU A 738 24.87 12.28 34.31
CA GLU A 738 24.88 13.72 34.01
C GLU A 738 23.56 14.16 33.36
N LEU A 739 23.01 13.33 32.46
CA LEU A 739 21.69 13.58 31.87
C LEU A 739 20.60 13.63 32.95
N MET A 740 20.68 12.76 33.95
CA MET A 740 19.76 12.76 35.09
C MET A 740 19.85 14.06 35.89
N LYS A 741 21.05 14.57 36.19
CA LYS A 741 21.20 15.85 36.90
C LYS A 741 20.59 17.02 36.12
N GLN A 742 20.76 17.04 34.80
CA GLN A 742 20.16 18.08 33.95
C GLN A 742 18.62 18.01 34.00
N GLN A 743 18.05 16.80 33.96
CA GLN A 743 16.62 16.58 34.10
C GLN A 743 16.10 17.01 35.49
N GLU A 744 16.80 16.63 36.56
CA GLU A 744 16.45 17.00 37.94
C GLU A 744 16.53 18.52 38.17
N ALA A 745 17.51 19.20 37.58
CA ALA A 745 17.62 20.66 37.63
C ALA A 745 16.41 21.34 36.98
N GLN A 746 16.03 20.91 35.76
CA GLN A 746 14.86 21.44 35.04
C GLN A 746 13.55 21.15 35.79
N ALA A 747 13.40 19.96 36.36
CA ALA A 747 12.25 19.59 37.19
C ALA A 747 12.20 20.42 38.48
N GLY A 748 13.34 20.70 39.10
CA GLY A 748 13.44 21.58 40.27
C GLY A 748 13.09 23.03 39.98
N GLU A 749 13.51 23.57 38.82
CA GLU A 749 13.09 24.90 38.35
C GLU A 749 11.58 24.97 38.12
N TYR A 750 11.00 23.93 37.54
CA TYR A 750 9.56 23.82 37.38
C TYR A 750 8.83 23.84 38.72
N LEU A 751 9.27 23.06 39.71
CA LEU A 751 8.67 23.06 41.05
C LEU A 751 8.69 24.46 41.71
N LYS A 752 9.82 25.17 41.57
CA LYS A 752 9.93 26.57 42.03
C LYS A 752 8.94 27.47 41.32
N SER A 753 8.74 27.31 40.01
CA SER A 753 7.80 28.12 39.21
C SER A 753 6.34 27.96 39.62
N ILE A 754 5.97 26.80 40.18
CA ILE A 754 4.62 26.53 40.71
C ILE A 754 4.53 26.67 42.23
N GLY A 755 5.60 27.15 42.89
CA GLY A 755 5.62 27.39 44.34
C GLY A 755 5.60 26.12 45.21
N ARG A 756 6.03 24.97 44.68
CA ARG A 756 6.09 23.70 45.42
C ARG A 756 7.52 23.37 45.84
N ASN A 757 7.68 22.73 46.99
CA ASN A 757 8.96 22.20 47.45
C ASN A 757 8.81 20.70 47.68
N ALA A 758 9.54 19.91 46.92
CA ALA A 758 9.56 18.45 47.02
C ALA A 758 10.93 17.92 46.60
N GLU A 759 11.26 16.71 47.05
CA GLU A 759 12.45 16.02 46.57
C GLU A 759 12.29 15.70 45.08
N VAL A 760 13.30 16.04 44.28
CA VAL A 760 13.34 15.73 42.84
C VAL A 760 14.31 14.57 42.64
N ARG A 761 13.85 13.52 41.95
CA ARG A 761 14.66 12.31 41.74
C ARG A 761 14.39 11.68 40.37
N ALA A 762 15.36 11.71 39.46
CA ALA A 762 15.27 11.04 38.16
C ALA A 762 15.46 9.52 38.24
N SER A 763 16.13 9.06 39.31
CA SER A 763 16.33 7.64 39.59
C SER A 763 15.07 6.97 40.14
N TYR A 764 15.05 5.64 40.07
CA TYR A 764 13.91 4.80 40.44
C TYR A 764 13.41 5.08 41.87
N VAL A 765 12.10 5.32 42.01
CA VAL A 765 11.39 5.35 43.28
C VAL A 765 10.83 3.96 43.57
N GLU A 766 11.10 3.43 44.76
CA GLU A 766 10.67 2.08 45.14
C GLU A 766 9.13 2.00 45.22
N LYS A 767 8.56 1.01 44.51
CA LYS A 767 7.11 0.76 44.44
C LYS A 767 6.77 -0.53 45.16
N LYS A 768 6.07 -0.43 46.29
CA LYS A 768 5.60 -1.59 47.04
C LYS A 768 4.36 -2.18 46.36
N LEU A 769 4.52 -3.33 45.72
CA LEU A 769 3.41 -4.03 45.07
C LEU A 769 2.35 -4.47 46.09
N LEU A 770 1.11 -4.60 45.62
CA LEU A 770 0.00 -5.14 46.42
C LEU A 770 0.29 -6.61 46.76
N ASN A 771 0.10 -6.98 48.02
CA ASN A 771 0.26 -8.35 48.50
C ASN A 771 -1.03 -9.14 48.25
N ILE A 772 -1.34 -9.37 46.97
CA ILE A 772 -2.48 -10.14 46.46
C ILE A 772 -1.95 -11.14 45.42
N ASN A 773 -2.71 -12.18 45.09
CA ASN A 773 -2.24 -13.15 44.10
C ASN A 773 -2.21 -12.56 42.68
N THR A 774 -1.38 -13.15 41.82
CA THR A 774 -1.16 -12.64 40.45
C THR A 774 -2.43 -12.62 39.61
N GLU A 775 -3.32 -13.60 39.80
CA GLU A 775 -4.57 -13.68 39.05
C GLU A 775 -5.56 -12.55 39.43
N ALA A 776 -5.76 -12.29 40.73
CA ALA A 776 -6.60 -11.16 41.16
C ALA A 776 -5.96 -9.83 40.77
N SER A 777 -4.63 -9.71 40.83
CA SER A 777 -3.91 -8.53 40.36
C SER A 777 -4.16 -8.25 38.87
N ASN A 778 -4.05 -9.27 38.00
CA ASN A 778 -4.30 -9.12 36.57
C ASN A 778 -5.76 -8.76 36.28
N LYS A 779 -6.71 -9.39 36.98
CA LYS A 779 -8.14 -9.05 36.84
C LYS A 779 -8.40 -7.61 37.28
N LEU A 780 -7.89 -7.21 38.43
CA LEU A 780 -8.12 -5.88 39.00
C LEU A 780 -7.47 -4.75 38.18
N LEU A 781 -6.24 -4.95 37.73
CA LEU A 781 -5.41 -3.88 37.15
C LEU A 781 -5.31 -3.92 35.61
N ALA A 782 -5.76 -4.99 34.96
CA ALA A 782 -5.72 -5.11 33.49
C ALA A 782 -7.06 -5.48 32.83
N GLU A 783 -7.94 -6.23 33.51
CA GLU A 783 -9.24 -6.60 32.93
C GLU A 783 -10.35 -5.63 33.33
N LEU A 784 -10.48 -5.30 34.62
CA LEU A 784 -11.49 -4.39 35.10
C LEU A 784 -11.28 -2.95 34.59
N THR A 785 -10.03 -2.56 34.35
CA THR A 785 -9.68 -1.26 33.75
C THR A 785 -10.20 -1.08 32.32
N LYS A 786 -10.54 -2.18 31.60
CA LYS A 786 -11.21 -2.11 30.28
C LYS A 786 -12.69 -1.74 30.40
N LYS A 787 -13.31 -2.05 31.54
CA LYS A 787 -14.73 -1.78 31.82
C LYS A 787 -14.91 -0.45 32.54
N ASP A 788 -14.02 -0.12 33.47
CA ASP A 788 -13.97 1.17 34.16
C ASP A 788 -12.60 1.84 33.96
N PRO A 789 -12.46 2.71 32.92
CA PRO A 789 -11.18 3.31 32.56
C PRO A 789 -10.55 4.17 33.65
N ILE A 790 -11.32 4.65 34.63
CA ILE A 790 -10.80 5.48 35.73
C ILE A 790 -9.82 4.71 36.61
N LEU A 791 -9.93 3.37 36.65
CA LEU A 791 -9.02 2.51 37.40
C LEU A 791 -7.57 2.59 36.89
N ASN A 792 -7.36 2.96 35.61
CA ASN A 792 -6.02 3.20 35.05
C ASN A 792 -5.32 4.45 35.64
N LEU A 793 -6.10 5.37 36.22
CA LEU A 793 -5.57 6.56 36.86
C LEU A 793 -5.05 6.30 38.27
N PHE A 794 -5.27 5.11 38.84
CA PHE A 794 -4.68 4.72 40.13
C PHE A 794 -3.33 4.03 39.93
N PRO A 795 -2.39 4.15 40.88
CA PRO A 795 -1.14 3.40 40.83
C PRO A 795 -1.38 1.90 41.03
N TYR A 796 -0.66 1.05 40.29
CA TYR A 796 -0.73 -0.41 40.45
C TYR A 796 -0.01 -0.92 41.73
N TRP A 797 0.65 -0.02 42.45
CA TRP A 797 1.39 -0.26 43.70
C TRP A 797 0.68 0.43 44.87
N ALA A 798 0.96 -0.01 46.09
CA ALA A 798 0.51 0.67 47.31
C ALA A 798 1.26 2.00 47.46
N GLY A 799 0.55 3.12 47.31
CA GLY A 799 1.12 4.45 47.27
C GLY A 799 0.22 5.46 46.56
N SER A 800 0.76 6.63 46.27
CA SER A 800 0.05 7.72 45.61
C SER A 800 0.76 8.22 44.36
N LYS A 801 -0.01 8.73 43.40
CA LYS A 801 0.49 9.57 42.31
C LYS A 801 -0.41 10.78 42.11
N GLU A 802 0.17 11.89 41.68
CA GLU A 802 -0.60 13.10 41.36
C GLU A 802 -0.73 13.29 39.85
N VAL A 803 -1.89 13.77 39.41
CA VAL A 803 -2.18 14.08 38.00
C VAL A 803 -2.85 15.44 37.92
N VAL A 804 -2.42 16.27 36.97
CA VAL A 804 -3.04 17.56 36.69
C VAL A 804 -4.01 17.41 35.51
N GLU A 805 -5.31 17.59 35.77
CA GLU A 805 -6.41 17.47 34.80
C GLU A 805 -7.13 18.82 34.71
N ASN A 806 -7.21 19.44 33.52
CA ASN A 806 -7.87 20.74 33.31
C ASN A 806 -7.38 21.88 34.23
N GLY A 807 -6.12 21.83 34.65
CA GLY A 807 -5.52 22.82 35.56
C GLY A 807 -5.78 22.55 37.05
N GLU A 808 -6.56 21.52 37.40
CA GLU A 808 -6.75 21.06 38.77
C GLU A 808 -5.89 19.83 39.07
N ARG A 809 -5.33 19.77 40.28
CA ARG A 809 -4.48 18.68 40.74
C ARG A 809 -5.27 17.65 41.53
N TRP A 810 -5.11 16.39 41.13
CA TRP A 810 -5.76 15.24 41.74
C TRP A 810 -4.73 14.26 42.27
N ILE A 811 -5.00 13.70 43.44
CA ILE A 811 -4.19 12.67 44.08
C ILE A 811 -4.93 11.35 43.94
N TYR A 812 -4.32 10.40 43.25
CA TYR A 812 -4.81 9.03 43.12
C TYR A 812 -3.98 8.12 44.02
N GLU A 813 -4.63 7.48 44.98
CA GLU A 813 -3.99 6.63 45.99
C GLU A 813 -4.53 5.21 45.93
N THR A 814 -3.63 4.23 46.00
CA THR A 814 -3.96 2.82 46.18
C THR A 814 -3.41 2.37 47.52
N SER A 815 -4.26 1.81 48.37
CA SER A 815 -3.84 1.22 49.64
C SER A 815 -4.40 -0.18 49.83
N GLN A 816 -3.76 -0.95 50.70
CA GLN A 816 -4.17 -2.31 51.05
C GLN A 816 -4.41 -2.40 52.55
N SER A 817 -5.50 -3.07 52.92
CA SER A 817 -5.82 -3.43 54.30
C SER A 817 -6.31 -4.88 54.37
N LYS A 818 -6.67 -5.34 55.56
CA LYS A 818 -7.33 -6.63 55.76
C LYS A 818 -8.76 -6.43 56.26
N SER A 819 -9.67 -7.27 55.79
CA SER A 819 -11.04 -7.40 56.31
C SER A 819 -11.00 -7.98 57.74
N GLU A 820 -12.11 -7.86 58.48
CA GLU A 820 -12.31 -8.51 59.79
C GLU A 820 -12.12 -10.04 59.72
N ASN A 821 -12.38 -10.64 58.55
CA ASN A 821 -12.20 -12.07 58.28
C ASN A 821 -10.78 -12.45 57.81
N GLY A 822 -9.86 -11.49 57.70
CA GLY A 822 -8.46 -11.72 57.31
C GLY A 822 -8.16 -11.65 55.81
N ASP A 823 -9.19 -11.51 54.96
CA ASP A 823 -9.08 -11.34 53.51
C ASP A 823 -8.43 -10.01 53.11
N ASN A 824 -7.74 -9.99 51.96
CA ASN A 824 -7.09 -8.78 51.46
C ASN A 824 -8.14 -7.80 50.90
N MET A 825 -8.04 -6.53 51.27
CA MET A 825 -8.83 -5.45 50.68
C MET A 825 -7.93 -4.45 49.98
N VAL A 826 -8.35 -4.00 48.80
CA VAL A 826 -7.70 -2.96 48.01
C VAL A 826 -8.61 -1.75 47.92
N LEU A 827 -8.07 -0.59 48.26
CA LEU A 827 -8.79 0.67 48.31
C LEU A 827 -8.16 1.65 47.30
N PHE A 828 -8.97 2.12 46.35
CA PHE A 828 -8.59 3.18 45.42
C PHE A 828 -9.27 4.48 45.84
N THR A 829 -8.51 5.55 46.09
CA THR A 829 -9.03 6.82 46.58
C THR A 829 -8.55 7.99 45.73
N LYS A 830 -9.48 8.76 45.16
CA LYS A 830 -9.21 10.03 44.45
C LYS A 830 -9.49 11.19 45.39
N LYS A 831 -8.49 12.06 45.59
CA LYS A 831 -8.56 13.24 46.46
C LYS A 831 -8.18 14.50 45.70
N LYS A 832 -8.70 15.65 46.14
CA LYS A 832 -8.19 16.98 45.75
C LYS A 832 -6.87 17.27 46.46
N ASP A 833 -6.11 18.26 45.99
CA ASP A 833 -4.85 18.71 46.60
C ASP A 833 -5.00 19.14 48.08
N ASN A 834 -6.20 19.56 48.50
CA ASN A 834 -6.52 19.86 49.90
C ASN A 834 -6.84 18.62 50.77
N GLY A 835 -6.70 17.41 50.22
CA GLY A 835 -6.95 16.14 50.91
C GLY A 835 -8.42 15.69 50.93
N LYS A 836 -9.37 16.47 50.39
CA LYS A 836 -10.79 16.07 50.32
C LYS A 836 -10.96 14.88 49.38
N ILE A 837 -11.51 13.78 49.88
CA ILE A 837 -11.85 12.58 49.08
C ILE A 837 -13.07 12.91 48.22
N VAL A 838 -13.02 12.55 46.94
CA VAL A 838 -14.10 12.78 45.96
C VAL A 838 -14.63 11.46 45.39
N LEU A 839 -13.78 10.44 45.29
CA LEU A 839 -14.19 9.14 44.80
C LEU A 839 -13.39 8.03 45.49
N GLN A 840 -14.06 6.95 45.84
CA GLN A 840 -13.44 5.80 46.48
C GLN A 840 -14.02 4.49 45.96
N TYR A 841 -13.15 3.52 45.66
CA TYR A 841 -13.52 2.14 45.34
C TYR A 841 -12.92 1.21 46.38
N GLN A 842 -13.73 0.28 46.88
CA GLN A 842 -13.31 -0.75 47.81
C GLN A 842 -13.51 -2.13 47.19
N TYR A 843 -12.41 -2.88 47.03
CA TYR A 843 -12.42 -4.25 46.52
C TYR A 843 -12.01 -5.23 47.60
N LEU A 844 -12.78 -6.30 47.77
CA LEU A 844 -12.41 -7.48 48.53
C LEU A 844 -11.77 -8.49 47.59
N ILE A 845 -10.62 -9.03 47.95
CA ILE A 845 -9.97 -10.10 47.20
C ILE A 845 -10.31 -11.41 47.87
N GLN A 846 -11.22 -12.16 47.25
CA GLN A 846 -11.61 -13.50 47.70
C GLN A 846 -11.04 -14.52 46.71
N ASP A 847 -10.16 -15.40 47.21
CA ASP A 847 -9.37 -16.33 46.40
C ASP A 847 -8.57 -15.64 45.27
N ASN A 848 -9.11 -15.66 44.04
CA ASN A 848 -8.51 -15.09 42.83
C ASN A 848 -9.40 -14.01 42.18
N GLU A 849 -10.49 -13.61 42.84
CA GLU A 849 -11.49 -12.71 42.27
C GLU A 849 -11.56 -11.38 43.06
N PRO A 850 -11.36 -10.23 42.39
CA PRO A 850 -11.63 -8.93 42.99
C PRO A 850 -13.13 -8.61 42.95
N ILE A 851 -13.76 -8.56 44.13
CA ILE A 851 -15.18 -8.26 44.30
C ILE A 851 -15.33 -6.81 44.74
N LEU A 852 -16.03 -5.98 43.94
CA LEU A 852 -16.34 -4.60 44.29
C LEU A 852 -17.35 -4.57 45.44
N LEU A 853 -16.95 -4.08 46.61
CA LEU A 853 -17.82 -3.91 47.77
C LEU A 853 -18.59 -2.59 47.70
N SER A 854 -17.92 -1.51 47.33
CA SER A 854 -18.52 -0.18 47.26
C SER A 854 -17.78 0.73 46.28
N ARG A 855 -18.56 1.60 45.64
CA ARG A 855 -18.08 2.78 44.92
C ARG A 855 -18.81 3.98 45.52
N THR A 856 -18.06 4.87 46.16
CA THR A 856 -18.61 6.04 46.85
C THR A 856 -18.08 7.31 46.21
N GLU A 857 -19.00 8.14 45.71
CA GLU A 857 -18.71 9.50 45.26
C GLU A 857 -19.10 10.47 46.38
N PHE A 858 -18.20 11.38 46.70
CA PHE A 858 -18.37 12.37 47.76
C PHE A 858 -18.51 13.75 47.11
N GLU A 859 -19.58 14.48 47.43
CA GLU A 859 -19.82 15.86 47.00
C GLU A 859 -18.77 16.83 47.54
#